data_AF-A0A835K1B0-F1
#
_entry.id   AF-A0A835K1B0-F1
#
_cell.length_a   1.000
_cell.length_b   1.000
_cell.length_c   1.000
_cell.angle_alpha   90.00
_cell.angle_beta   90.00
_cell.angle_gamma   90.00
#
_symmetry.space_group_name_H-M   'P 1'
#
loop_
_entity.id
_entity.type
_entity.pdbx_description
1 polymer ?
#
loop_
_entity_poly.entity_id
_entity_poly.type
_entity_poly.pdbx_seq_one_letter_code
_entity_poly.pdbx_strand_id
1 'polypeptide(L)'
;MELLQDQETSEPVSPSGQFLNNSVLSLSIIAVLELEELFDDSLAIPLLNDLLLPINPRFSSITVTDKDGEKRWKRVKVRLKDHVNVPVFASGMSTQFYDECLDHYLSKMAMEELPQSQPLWEVHIIKYPTSHAASNIVFKFHHSLGDGISLMGALLSCLKRADNPSLPLTFPSAKLHTSKDGGNFSMFRKLPTFLSSVYNTLSEICSTIVKSSLVEDDKTPIRSTNPGVEFLPFSISTTTFSLDHIKQIRARLGVTLNDVITGTIFLGTRMYMETASQGSGNARSTSLVLLNTRMHGGYRSVQEMVKPDAELPWGNHFAFLNIPIPKLRDAEAKNNPLQFVFNARKVIKSRRSSFGVYLTAKYLQLVGKFRGPERASKYIHGTLENTSMGITNLMGPMEQLAVAGNPINGLYFVVTGAPQSLMAGVVSYVGNLRVALLVLKLPSSKIEGSRQFKCKASKMELTITQPDDWHLHLRDGDVLRAVVPHSASSFGRAIVMPNLKPPITSTAAAVAYRESILKALPADSVFSPLMTLYLTDTTSPHEIKLARESGVVFAVKLYPAGATTNSQDGVTDLFGKCLPVLEEMAKQNMPLLVHGEVTDPDVDVFDREKVFIDTILQPSIQRLPQLKVVMEHITTMEAVRFVESCSYGSVAATVTPQHLLLNRNALFQGGLQPHNYCLPVLKREIHSFLPCSVRKAGLVAAFYGQAIVSAVTSGNKKFFLGTDSAPHEKRRKESPCGCAGIYNAPVAISLYAKVFEEAGALGKLEAFTSFNGPDFYGLPRNTSKIKLTRTPWKVPESFSFSFGDIVPMSAGETLEWQPSSI
;
A
#
# COMPACT_ATOMS: atom_id res chain seq x y z
N MET A 1 -0.88 5.11 -65.58
CA MET A 1 -1.95 4.19 -65.15
C MET A 1 -1.55 3.63 -63.78
N GLU A 2 -1.38 4.51 -62.79
CA GLU A 2 -0.72 4.20 -61.51
C GLU A 2 -1.32 5.01 -60.34
N LEU A 3 -2.59 5.43 -60.47
CA LEU A 3 -3.30 6.26 -59.49
C LEU A 3 -4.57 5.58 -58.94
N LEU A 4 -4.70 4.25 -59.05
CA LEU A 4 -5.96 3.55 -58.72
C LEU A 4 -5.79 2.27 -57.86
N GLN A 5 -4.72 2.13 -57.07
CA GLN A 5 -4.53 0.87 -56.30
C GLN A 5 -4.23 0.98 -54.80
N ASP A 6 -4.43 2.15 -54.17
CA ASP A 6 -4.26 2.33 -52.71
C ASP A 6 -5.59 2.57 -51.94
N GLN A 7 -6.74 2.35 -52.57
CA GLN A 7 -8.00 2.16 -51.86
C GLN A 7 -8.12 0.71 -51.33
N GLU A 8 -7.09 0.20 -50.64
CA GLU A 8 -7.29 -0.97 -49.80
C GLU A 8 -8.30 -0.59 -48.71
N THR A 9 -9.49 -1.16 -48.85
CA THR A 9 -10.65 -1.18 -47.95
C THR A 9 -10.28 -0.95 -46.48
N SER A 10 -10.28 0.30 -46.03
CA SER A 10 -10.19 0.64 -44.61
C SER A 10 -11.56 0.45 -43.97
N GLU A 11 -11.71 -0.46 -43.01
CA GLU A 11 -12.96 -0.62 -42.27
C GLU A 11 -13.14 0.54 -41.28
N PRO A 12 -14.37 1.08 -41.10
CA PRO A 12 -14.61 2.08 -40.06
C PRO A 12 -14.38 1.47 -38.67
N VAL A 13 -13.78 2.25 -37.77
CA VAL A 13 -13.73 1.86 -36.35
C VAL A 13 -15.14 1.86 -35.81
N SER A 14 -15.52 0.78 -35.10
CA SER A 14 -16.85 0.67 -34.50
C SER A 14 -17.19 1.91 -33.66
N PRO A 15 -18.46 2.36 -33.60
CA PRO A 15 -18.83 3.56 -32.83
C PRO A 15 -18.26 3.56 -31.40
N SER A 16 -18.33 2.41 -30.71
CA SER A 16 -17.73 2.25 -29.39
C SER A 16 -16.22 2.35 -29.37
N GLY A 17 -15.54 1.81 -30.39
CA GLY A 17 -14.09 1.97 -30.51
C GLY A 17 -13.66 3.43 -30.73
N GLN A 18 -14.51 4.25 -31.38
CA GLN A 18 -14.20 5.67 -31.61
C GLN A 18 -14.27 6.51 -30.33
N PHE A 19 -15.29 6.29 -29.49
CA PHE A 19 -15.42 7.06 -28.24
C PHE A 19 -14.63 6.47 -27.06
N LEU A 20 -14.06 5.27 -27.19
CA LEU A 20 -13.16 4.68 -26.17
C LEU A 20 -11.67 4.93 -26.47
N ASN A 21 -11.34 5.53 -27.62
CA ASN A 21 -9.98 5.90 -28.02
C ASN A 21 -9.95 7.37 -28.45
N ASN A 22 -9.75 8.31 -27.53
CA ASN A 22 -9.46 9.71 -27.84
C ASN A 22 -8.90 10.42 -26.61
N SER A 23 -8.60 11.71 -26.73
CA SER A 23 -8.03 12.54 -25.67
C SER A 23 -8.93 12.70 -24.42
N VAL A 24 -10.22 12.38 -24.50
CA VAL A 24 -11.15 12.43 -23.36
C VAL A 24 -11.18 11.09 -22.61
N LEU A 25 -11.12 9.98 -23.35
CA LEU A 25 -11.24 8.65 -22.77
C LEU A 25 -10.42 7.65 -23.58
N SER A 26 -9.46 7.02 -22.91
CA SER A 26 -8.68 5.90 -23.44
C SER A 26 -8.70 4.77 -22.41
N LEU A 27 -9.29 3.63 -22.77
CA LEU A 27 -9.37 2.47 -21.90
C LEU A 27 -8.49 1.34 -22.42
N SER A 28 -7.71 0.73 -21.53
CA SER A 28 -6.91 -0.45 -21.83
C SER A 28 -7.26 -1.60 -20.90
N ILE A 29 -6.96 -2.82 -21.33
CA ILE A 29 -7.09 -4.03 -20.54
C ILE A 29 -5.69 -4.58 -20.33
N ILE A 30 -5.33 -4.83 -19.09
CA ILE A 30 -4.16 -5.63 -18.72
C ILE A 30 -4.65 -7.03 -18.35
N ALA A 31 -4.19 -8.04 -19.07
CA ALA A 31 -4.42 -9.46 -18.76
C ALA A 31 -3.10 -10.14 -18.40
N VAL A 32 -3.08 -10.91 -17.32
CA VAL A 32 -1.88 -11.59 -16.81
C VAL A 32 -2.12 -13.09 -16.81
N LEU A 33 -1.19 -13.82 -17.43
CA LEU A 33 -1.05 -15.27 -17.37
C LEU A 33 0.08 -15.62 -16.41
N GLU A 34 -0.23 -16.44 -15.40
CA GLU A 34 0.72 -17.00 -14.44
C GLU A 34 1.11 -18.40 -14.88
N LEU A 35 2.38 -18.60 -15.24
CA LEU A 35 2.88 -19.86 -15.78
C LEU A 35 3.53 -20.73 -14.72
N GLU A 36 3.43 -22.05 -14.90
CA GLU A 36 4.02 -23.05 -14.01
C GLU A 36 5.54 -23.12 -14.18
N GLU A 37 6.04 -22.95 -15.41
CA GLU A 37 7.47 -22.99 -15.72
C GLU A 37 8.00 -21.64 -16.24
N LEU A 38 9.32 -21.52 -16.33
CA LEU A 38 9.96 -20.36 -16.95
C LEU A 38 9.66 -20.33 -18.46
N PHE A 39 9.14 -19.20 -18.96
CA PHE A 39 8.85 -19.04 -20.36
C PHE A 39 10.09 -18.68 -21.19
N ASP A 40 10.33 -19.43 -22.26
CA ASP A 40 11.31 -19.11 -23.28
C ASP A 40 10.77 -17.98 -24.19
N ASP A 41 11.32 -16.77 -24.04
CA ASP A 41 10.91 -15.60 -24.82
C ASP A 41 11.27 -15.69 -26.30
N SER A 42 12.17 -16.59 -26.70
CA SER A 42 12.46 -16.83 -28.11
C SER A 42 11.22 -17.31 -28.87
N LEU A 43 10.27 -17.94 -28.15
CA LEU A 43 8.99 -18.42 -28.69
C LEU A 43 7.93 -17.32 -28.85
N ALA A 44 8.13 -16.14 -28.24
CA ALA A 44 7.13 -15.10 -28.22
C ALA A 44 6.81 -14.52 -29.60
N ILE A 45 7.86 -14.17 -30.37
CA ILE A 45 7.70 -13.59 -31.71
C ILE A 45 7.04 -14.59 -32.67
N PRO A 46 7.49 -15.87 -32.78
CA PRO A 46 6.79 -16.88 -33.56
C PRO A 46 5.32 -17.04 -33.16
N LEU A 47 5.04 -17.14 -31.85
CA LEU A 47 3.68 -17.35 -31.35
C LEU A 47 2.75 -16.18 -31.71
N LEU A 48 3.22 -14.94 -31.60
CA LEU A 48 2.42 -13.77 -31.98
C LEU A 48 2.21 -13.69 -33.50
N ASN A 49 3.24 -14.04 -34.28
CA ASN A 49 3.15 -14.04 -35.74
C ASN A 49 2.13 -15.07 -36.25
N ASP A 50 2.15 -16.26 -35.67
CA ASP A 50 1.40 -17.41 -36.18
C ASP A 50 0.00 -17.50 -35.58
N LEU A 51 -0.20 -17.00 -34.35
CA LEU A 51 -1.49 -17.09 -33.64
C LEU A 51 -2.17 -15.74 -33.49
N LEU A 52 -1.49 -14.68 -33.01
CA LEU A 52 -2.17 -13.41 -32.68
C LEU A 52 -2.51 -12.57 -33.91
N LEU A 53 -1.54 -12.32 -34.80
CA LEU A 53 -1.76 -11.47 -35.98
C LEU A 53 -2.86 -12.00 -36.93
N PRO A 54 -2.98 -13.32 -37.17
CA PRO A 54 -3.99 -13.87 -38.07
C PRO A 54 -5.42 -13.88 -37.51
N ILE A 55 -5.60 -13.76 -36.19
CA ILE A 55 -6.92 -13.81 -35.52
C ILE A 55 -7.87 -12.75 -36.05
N ASN A 56 -7.39 -11.52 -36.22
CA ASN A 56 -8.20 -10.42 -36.71
C ASN A 56 -7.32 -9.34 -37.37
N PRO A 57 -7.72 -8.79 -38.53
CA PRO A 57 -6.96 -7.73 -39.21
C PRO A 57 -6.64 -6.49 -38.33
N ARG A 58 -7.45 -6.23 -37.28
CA ARG A 58 -7.23 -5.15 -36.33
C ARG A 58 -5.92 -5.26 -35.53
N PHE A 59 -5.40 -6.47 -35.31
CA PHE A 59 -4.08 -6.65 -34.67
C PHE A 59 -2.92 -6.24 -35.58
N SER A 60 -3.18 -6.07 -36.89
CA SER A 60 -2.24 -5.54 -37.87
C SER A 60 -2.66 -4.18 -38.43
N SER A 61 -3.42 -3.40 -37.67
CA SER A 61 -3.95 -2.12 -38.11
C SER A 61 -3.76 -1.01 -37.08
N ILE A 62 -3.53 0.21 -37.57
CA ILE A 62 -3.58 1.45 -36.78
C ILE A 62 -4.89 2.19 -37.03
N THR A 63 -5.25 3.10 -36.14
CA THR A 63 -6.40 3.98 -36.37
C THR A 63 -5.95 5.27 -37.06
N VAL A 64 -6.60 5.63 -38.16
CA VAL A 64 -6.39 6.90 -38.89
C VAL A 64 -7.71 7.66 -38.97
N THR A 65 -7.65 8.98 -38.90
CA THR A 65 -8.82 9.84 -39.08
C THR A 65 -8.94 10.20 -40.56
N ASP A 66 -10.13 10.01 -41.15
CA ASP A 66 -10.42 10.42 -42.51
C ASP A 66 -10.76 11.93 -42.61
N LYS A 67 -11.05 12.40 -43.82
CA LYS A 67 -11.35 13.81 -44.11
C LYS A 67 -12.63 14.30 -43.42
N ASP A 68 -13.54 13.39 -43.08
CA ASP A 68 -14.82 13.68 -42.45
C ASP A 68 -14.73 13.63 -40.91
N GLY A 69 -13.53 13.37 -40.37
CA GLY A 69 -13.28 13.27 -38.92
C GLY A 69 -13.58 11.89 -38.33
N GLU A 70 -13.91 10.90 -39.16
CA GLU A 70 -14.24 9.55 -38.72
C GLU A 70 -12.98 8.67 -38.64
N LYS A 71 -12.92 7.82 -37.62
CA LYS A 71 -11.78 6.92 -37.40
C LYS A 71 -11.94 5.63 -38.22
N ARG A 72 -10.89 5.25 -38.96
CA ARG A 72 -10.82 4.03 -39.78
C ARG A 72 -9.60 3.20 -39.45
N TRP A 73 -9.71 1.89 -39.63
CA TRP A 73 -8.58 0.97 -39.53
C TRP A 73 -7.75 1.02 -40.80
N LYS A 74 -6.45 1.30 -40.67
CA LYS A 74 -5.48 1.21 -41.75
C LYS A 74 -4.51 0.07 -41.44
N ARG A 75 -4.44 -0.93 -42.32
CA ARG A 75 -3.51 -2.03 -42.19
C ARG A 75 -2.07 -1.53 -42.29
N VAL A 76 -1.19 -2.07 -41.45
CA VAL A 76 0.23 -1.75 -41.41
C VAL A 76 1.06 -3.02 -41.29
N LYS A 77 2.32 -2.96 -41.71
CA LYS A 77 3.28 -4.01 -41.43
C LYS A 77 3.69 -3.93 -39.95
N VAL A 78 3.36 -4.96 -39.18
CA VAL A 78 3.69 -5.02 -37.74
C VAL A 78 5.16 -5.40 -37.57
N ARG A 79 5.90 -4.60 -36.78
CA ARG A 79 7.24 -4.97 -36.32
C ARG A 79 7.14 -5.55 -34.92
N LEU A 80 7.04 -6.87 -34.81
CA LEU A 80 6.79 -7.57 -33.52
C LEU A 80 7.76 -7.19 -32.39
N LYS A 81 9.02 -6.86 -32.72
CA LYS A 81 10.02 -6.39 -31.74
C LYS A 81 9.61 -5.10 -31.02
N ASP A 82 8.76 -4.27 -31.63
CA ASP A 82 8.26 -3.03 -31.02
C ASP A 82 7.10 -3.31 -30.04
N HIS A 83 6.49 -4.51 -30.11
CA HIS A 83 5.33 -4.90 -29.30
C HIS A 83 5.66 -5.92 -28.19
N VAL A 84 6.85 -6.52 -28.23
CA VAL A 84 7.29 -7.53 -27.24
C VAL A 84 8.34 -6.92 -26.33
N ASN A 85 8.01 -6.85 -25.04
CA ASN A 85 8.86 -6.28 -24.01
C ASN A 85 9.29 -7.37 -23.03
N VAL A 86 10.60 -7.50 -22.80
CA VAL A 86 11.14 -8.44 -21.82
C VAL A 86 11.92 -7.64 -20.79
N PRO A 87 11.27 -7.18 -19.70
CA PRO A 87 11.98 -6.43 -18.67
C PRO A 87 13.03 -7.31 -17.99
N VAL A 88 14.15 -6.68 -17.63
CA VAL A 88 15.26 -7.33 -16.93
C VAL A 88 15.28 -6.82 -15.50
N PHE A 89 15.22 -7.75 -14.55
CA PHE A 89 15.29 -7.48 -13.11
C PHE A 89 16.58 -8.06 -12.54
N ALA A 90 16.95 -7.67 -11.31
CA ALA A 90 18.10 -8.25 -10.62
C ALA A 90 17.89 -9.77 -10.44
N SER A 91 18.90 -10.58 -10.75
CA SER A 91 18.85 -12.04 -10.66
C SER A 91 19.18 -12.53 -9.24
N GLY A 92 18.71 -13.74 -8.89
CA GLY A 92 19.01 -14.37 -7.60
C GLY A 92 18.28 -13.77 -6.39
N MET A 93 17.25 -12.94 -6.62
CA MET A 93 16.45 -12.31 -5.57
C MET A 93 15.35 -13.25 -5.07
N SER A 94 14.74 -12.91 -3.93
CA SER A 94 13.59 -13.65 -3.39
C SER A 94 12.35 -13.52 -4.27
N THR A 95 11.43 -14.48 -4.18
CA THR A 95 10.12 -14.42 -4.87
C THR A 95 9.33 -13.17 -4.50
N GLN A 96 9.41 -12.73 -3.24
CA GLN A 96 8.77 -11.51 -2.76
C GLN A 96 9.28 -10.25 -3.48
N PHE A 97 10.59 -10.15 -3.73
CA PHE A 97 11.16 -9.05 -4.49
C PHE A 97 10.60 -9.00 -5.93
N TYR A 98 10.43 -10.18 -6.55
CA TYR A 98 9.86 -10.25 -7.89
C TYR A 98 8.35 -9.97 -7.92
N ASP A 99 7.61 -10.27 -6.85
CA ASP A 99 6.21 -9.82 -6.69
C ASP A 99 6.12 -8.28 -6.70
N GLU A 100 7.03 -7.60 -5.99
CA GLU A 100 7.09 -6.14 -5.95
C GLU A 100 7.48 -5.54 -7.31
N CYS A 101 8.46 -6.16 -7.99
CA CYS A 101 8.82 -5.78 -9.36
C CYS A 101 7.63 -5.90 -10.31
N LEU A 102 6.85 -6.99 -10.19
CA LEU A 102 5.65 -7.19 -10.98
C LEU A 102 4.58 -6.13 -10.67
N ASP A 103 4.24 -5.85 -9.40
CA ASP A 103 3.27 -4.79 -9.05
C ASP A 103 3.70 -3.42 -9.59
N HIS A 104 4.97 -3.05 -9.41
CA HIS A 104 5.48 -1.79 -9.92
C HIS A 104 5.40 -1.72 -11.45
N TYR A 105 5.76 -2.81 -12.14
CA TYR A 105 5.72 -2.88 -13.59
C TYR A 105 4.28 -2.78 -14.13
N LEU A 106 3.35 -3.52 -13.53
CA LEU A 106 1.93 -3.44 -13.89
C LEU A 106 1.33 -2.06 -13.59
N SER A 107 1.73 -1.45 -12.47
CA SER A 107 1.34 -0.08 -12.06
C SER A 107 1.76 0.95 -13.10
N LYS A 108 3.03 0.89 -13.54
CA LYS A 108 3.56 1.74 -14.59
C LYS A 108 2.79 1.54 -15.90
N MET A 109 2.62 0.30 -16.32
CA MET A 109 1.94 -0.04 -17.56
C MET A 109 0.47 0.38 -17.55
N ALA A 110 -0.20 0.41 -16.38
CA ALA A 110 -1.57 0.89 -16.24
C ALA A 110 -1.72 2.40 -16.52
N MET A 111 -0.68 3.19 -16.30
CA MET A 111 -0.66 4.65 -16.51
C MET A 111 -0.23 5.04 -17.93
N GLU A 112 0.53 4.20 -18.62
CA GLU A 112 1.06 4.51 -19.95
C GLU A 112 0.01 4.25 -21.03
N GLU A 113 -0.18 5.20 -21.95
CA GLU A 113 -1.01 4.99 -23.14
C GLU A 113 -0.26 4.21 -24.22
N LEU A 114 -1.00 3.44 -25.02
CA LEU A 114 -0.44 2.73 -26.16
C LEU A 114 -0.10 3.71 -27.30
N PRO A 115 1.06 3.58 -27.97
CA PRO A 115 1.43 4.45 -29.08
C PRO A 115 0.44 4.37 -30.24
N GLN A 116 -0.16 5.51 -30.62
CA GLN A 116 -1.14 5.56 -31.72
C GLN A 116 -0.52 5.30 -33.10
N SER A 117 0.81 5.32 -33.21
CA SER A 117 1.56 5.00 -34.44
C SER A 117 1.73 3.50 -34.67
N GLN A 118 1.26 2.66 -33.75
CA GLN A 118 1.38 1.21 -33.80
C GLN A 118 0.02 0.55 -33.53
N PRO A 119 -0.18 -0.72 -33.94
CA PRO A 119 -1.34 -1.50 -33.49
C PRO A 119 -1.48 -1.45 -31.97
N LEU A 120 -2.69 -1.23 -31.47
CA LEU A 120 -2.92 -0.86 -30.07
C LEU A 120 -2.91 -2.06 -29.11
N TRP A 121 -1.79 -2.78 -29.08
CA TRP A 121 -1.55 -3.90 -28.18
C TRP A 121 -0.05 -4.10 -27.94
N GLU A 122 0.31 -4.65 -26.79
CA GLU A 122 1.69 -5.03 -26.43
C GLU A 122 1.70 -6.27 -25.53
N VAL A 123 2.82 -6.98 -25.51
CA VAL A 123 3.04 -8.20 -24.73
C VAL A 123 4.32 -8.05 -23.93
N HIS A 124 4.26 -8.38 -22.64
CA HIS A 124 5.39 -8.30 -21.73
C HIS A 124 5.66 -9.66 -21.10
N ILE A 125 6.93 -10.07 -21.06
CA ILE A 125 7.34 -11.38 -20.57
C ILE A 125 8.23 -11.19 -19.34
N ILE A 126 7.69 -11.55 -18.18
CA ILE A 126 8.37 -11.44 -16.90
C ILE A 126 8.95 -12.81 -16.54
N LYS A 127 10.25 -13.00 -16.79
CA LYS A 127 10.96 -14.28 -16.62
C LYS A 127 11.46 -14.55 -15.20
N TYR A 128 10.81 -13.96 -14.20
CA TYR A 128 11.25 -14.04 -12.81
C TYR A 128 10.15 -14.66 -11.96
N PRO A 129 10.50 -15.58 -11.04
CA PRO A 129 9.51 -16.31 -10.26
C PRO A 129 8.86 -15.41 -9.22
N THR A 130 7.54 -15.35 -9.24
CA THR A 130 6.67 -14.67 -8.28
C THR A 130 6.07 -15.67 -7.29
N SER A 131 5.35 -15.21 -6.26
CA SER A 131 4.68 -16.09 -5.30
C SER A 131 3.60 -16.99 -5.93
N HIS A 132 3.16 -16.70 -7.15
CA HIS A 132 2.08 -17.41 -7.83
C HIS A 132 2.50 -18.08 -9.16
N ALA A 133 3.69 -17.77 -9.69
CA ALA A 133 4.10 -18.23 -11.02
C ALA A 133 5.62 -18.31 -11.14
N ALA A 134 6.13 -19.24 -11.96
CA ALA A 134 7.55 -19.23 -12.33
C ALA A 134 7.88 -18.11 -13.32
N SER A 135 6.92 -17.75 -14.17
CA SER A 135 7.01 -16.59 -15.06
C SER A 135 5.62 -16.03 -15.36
N ASN A 136 5.54 -14.77 -15.77
CA ASN A 136 4.27 -14.12 -16.11
C ASN A 136 4.29 -13.59 -17.54
N ILE A 137 3.22 -13.82 -18.29
CA ILE A 137 2.98 -13.14 -19.57
C ILE A 137 1.86 -12.14 -19.39
N VAL A 138 2.15 -10.88 -19.70
CA VAL A 138 1.22 -9.78 -19.53
C VAL A 138 0.85 -9.23 -20.90
N PHE A 139 -0.44 -9.22 -21.22
CA PHE A 139 -0.97 -8.62 -22.42
C PHE A 139 -1.63 -7.30 -22.07
N LYS A 140 -1.35 -6.27 -22.85
CA LYS A 140 -2.10 -5.02 -22.80
C LYS A 140 -2.79 -4.78 -24.13
N PHE A 141 -4.10 -4.61 -24.08
CA PHE A 141 -4.94 -4.38 -25.25
C PHE A 141 -5.74 -3.09 -25.08
N HIS A 142 -5.82 -2.27 -26.13
CA HIS A 142 -6.74 -1.14 -26.11
C HIS A 142 -8.18 -1.60 -26.37
N HIS A 143 -9.16 -1.03 -25.65
CA HIS A 143 -10.58 -1.39 -25.78
C HIS A 143 -11.18 -1.08 -27.16
N SER A 144 -10.52 -0.30 -28.01
CA SER A 144 -10.94 -0.09 -29.41
C SER A 144 -10.84 -1.36 -30.26
N LEU A 145 -9.99 -2.32 -29.88
CA LEU A 145 -9.86 -3.60 -30.56
C LEU A 145 -11.10 -4.49 -30.34
N GLY A 146 -11.66 -4.49 -29.12
CA GLY A 146 -12.86 -5.24 -28.77
C GLY A 146 -13.18 -5.18 -27.26
N ASP A 147 -14.30 -5.80 -26.89
CA ASP A 147 -14.65 -5.97 -25.47
C ASP A 147 -13.95 -7.17 -24.83
N GLY A 148 -14.17 -7.37 -23.53
CA GLY A 148 -13.55 -8.46 -22.78
C GLY A 148 -13.80 -9.85 -23.36
N ILE A 149 -14.96 -10.13 -23.97
CA ILE A 149 -15.21 -11.44 -24.62
C ILE A 149 -14.40 -11.56 -25.91
N SER A 150 -14.35 -10.52 -26.75
CA SER A 150 -13.60 -10.56 -28.02
C SER A 150 -12.11 -10.74 -27.75
N LEU A 151 -11.56 -9.95 -26.81
CA LEU A 151 -10.14 -9.98 -26.46
C LEU A 151 -9.75 -11.26 -25.71
N MET A 152 -10.60 -11.75 -24.81
CA MET A 152 -10.40 -13.06 -24.19
C MET A 152 -10.47 -14.18 -25.24
N GLY A 153 -11.35 -14.05 -26.24
CA GLY A 153 -11.40 -14.97 -27.37
C GLY A 153 -10.09 -15.00 -28.17
N ALA A 154 -9.49 -13.83 -28.44
CA ALA A 154 -8.17 -13.77 -29.07
C ALA A 154 -7.09 -14.42 -28.19
N LEU A 155 -7.03 -14.07 -26.90
CA LEU A 155 -6.08 -14.65 -25.97
C LEU A 155 -6.19 -16.19 -25.95
N LEU A 156 -7.40 -16.72 -25.76
CA LEU A 156 -7.66 -18.16 -25.71
C LEU A 156 -7.37 -18.87 -27.03
N SER A 157 -7.49 -18.19 -28.17
CA SER A 157 -7.15 -18.77 -29.48
C SER A 157 -5.64 -18.99 -29.65
N CYS A 158 -4.82 -18.27 -28.86
CA CYS A 158 -3.38 -18.50 -28.79
C CYS A 158 -2.99 -19.61 -27.80
N LEU A 159 -3.95 -20.20 -27.08
CA LEU A 159 -3.73 -21.18 -26.03
C LEU A 159 -4.28 -22.55 -26.42
N LYS A 160 -3.70 -23.59 -25.86
CA LYS A 160 -4.17 -24.97 -26.00
C LYS A 160 -4.49 -25.55 -24.62
N ARG A 161 -5.21 -26.67 -24.59
CA ARG A 161 -5.38 -27.44 -23.36
C ARG A 161 -4.05 -28.04 -22.91
N ALA A 162 -3.78 -27.99 -21.61
CA ALA A 162 -2.57 -28.58 -21.02
C ALA A 162 -2.64 -30.12 -21.02
N ASP A 163 -3.83 -30.69 -20.79
CA ASP A 163 -4.05 -32.14 -20.74
C ASP A 163 -4.06 -32.80 -22.13
N ASN A 164 -4.75 -32.19 -23.10
CA ASN A 164 -4.78 -32.66 -24.48
C ASN A 164 -4.94 -31.51 -25.48
N PRO A 165 -3.85 -31.06 -26.13
CA PRO A 165 -3.85 -29.92 -27.04
C PRO A 165 -4.74 -30.05 -28.28
N SER A 166 -5.21 -31.25 -28.64
CA SER A 166 -6.08 -31.47 -29.81
C SER A 166 -7.57 -31.28 -29.50
N LEU A 167 -7.96 -31.20 -28.23
CA LEU A 167 -9.35 -31.06 -27.83
C LEU A 167 -9.76 -29.57 -27.77
N PRO A 168 -11.02 -29.23 -28.10
CA PRO A 168 -11.52 -27.88 -27.96
C PRO A 168 -11.66 -27.48 -26.48
N LEU A 169 -11.64 -26.17 -26.22
CA LEU A 169 -11.89 -25.59 -24.90
C LEU A 169 -13.36 -25.72 -24.53
N THR A 170 -13.67 -26.00 -23.27
CA THR A 170 -15.05 -25.99 -22.78
C THR A 170 -15.29 -24.85 -21.78
N PHE A 171 -16.53 -24.38 -21.75
CA PHE A 171 -16.97 -23.28 -20.88
C PHE A 171 -18.23 -23.70 -20.11
N PRO A 172 -18.49 -23.12 -18.94
CA PRO A 172 -19.72 -23.38 -18.20
C PRO A 172 -20.97 -23.11 -19.05
N SER A 173 -21.82 -24.14 -19.25
CA SER A 173 -23.08 -23.97 -19.99
C SER A 173 -24.11 -23.20 -19.16
N ALA A 174 -24.67 -22.12 -19.70
CA ALA A 174 -25.84 -21.46 -19.13
C ALA A 174 -27.11 -22.26 -19.48
N LYS A 175 -27.46 -23.29 -18.70
CA LYS A 175 -28.78 -23.92 -18.82
C LYS A 175 -29.84 -22.95 -18.31
N LEU A 176 -30.70 -22.43 -19.20
CA LEU A 176 -31.90 -21.69 -18.84
C LEU A 176 -32.94 -22.68 -18.30
N HIS A 177 -33.42 -22.51 -17.07
CA HIS A 177 -34.70 -23.10 -16.69
C HIS A 177 -35.80 -22.35 -17.43
N THR A 178 -36.19 -22.84 -18.61
CA THR A 178 -37.46 -22.46 -19.22
C THR A 178 -38.57 -23.15 -18.45
N SER A 179 -39.19 -22.46 -17.50
CA SER A 179 -40.53 -22.84 -17.06
C SER A 179 -41.47 -22.64 -18.25
N LYS A 180 -41.82 -23.75 -18.92
CA LYS A 180 -42.95 -23.79 -19.84
C LYS A 180 -44.23 -23.58 -19.03
N ASP A 181 -44.68 -22.33 -18.92
CA ASP A 181 -46.10 -22.06 -18.67
C ASP A 181 -46.71 -21.56 -19.97
N GLY A 182 -47.30 -22.50 -20.71
CA GLY A 182 -48.26 -22.19 -21.75
C GLY A 182 -49.56 -21.79 -21.08
N GLY A 183 -50.01 -20.56 -21.29
CA GLY A 183 -51.26 -20.07 -20.73
C GLY A 183 -51.71 -18.77 -21.38
N ASN A 184 -52.90 -18.81 -21.95
CA ASN A 184 -53.62 -17.80 -22.73
C ASN A 184 -53.38 -16.32 -22.41
N PHE A 185 -53.41 -15.55 -23.50
CA PHE A 185 -53.33 -14.10 -23.60
C PHE A 185 -54.30 -13.37 -22.65
N SER A 186 -53.78 -12.77 -21.58
CA SER A 186 -54.51 -11.77 -20.76
C SER A 186 -53.77 -10.44 -20.86
N MET A 187 -54.20 -9.60 -21.82
CA MET A 187 -53.58 -8.32 -22.13
C MET A 187 -53.80 -7.25 -21.04
N PHE A 188 -54.78 -7.44 -20.14
CA PHE A 188 -55.20 -6.43 -19.15
C PHE A 188 -54.68 -6.61 -17.72
N ARG A 189 -54.06 -7.74 -17.38
CA ARG A 189 -53.48 -7.95 -16.02
C ARG A 189 -52.00 -7.55 -15.91
N LYS A 190 -51.36 -7.18 -17.02
CA LYS A 190 -49.94 -6.75 -17.07
C LYS A 190 -49.73 -5.22 -17.04
N LEU A 191 -50.80 -4.41 -17.04
CA LEU A 191 -50.71 -2.96 -17.14
C LEU A 191 -49.95 -2.29 -15.97
N PRO A 192 -50.11 -2.68 -14.68
CA PRO A 192 -49.34 -2.10 -13.58
C PRO A 192 -47.85 -2.47 -13.66
N THR A 193 -47.53 -3.72 -14.02
CA THR A 193 -46.15 -4.18 -14.26
C THR A 193 -45.52 -3.52 -15.48
N PHE A 194 -46.29 -3.24 -16.53
CA PHE A 194 -45.82 -2.54 -17.72
C PHE A 194 -45.56 -1.05 -17.42
N LEU A 195 -46.50 -0.36 -16.77
CA LEU A 195 -46.31 1.04 -16.35
C LEU A 195 -45.19 1.19 -15.32
N SER A 196 -45.05 0.25 -14.38
CA SER A 196 -43.91 0.19 -13.45
C SER A 196 -42.60 -0.04 -14.19
N SER A 197 -42.58 -0.92 -15.21
CA SER A 197 -41.39 -1.16 -16.05
C SER A 197 -41.02 0.09 -16.87
N VAL A 198 -41.99 0.81 -17.42
CA VAL A 198 -41.77 2.07 -18.16
C VAL A 198 -41.26 3.17 -17.22
N TYR A 199 -41.89 3.34 -16.05
CA TYR A 199 -41.44 4.30 -15.04
C TYR A 199 -40.02 3.98 -14.54
N ASN A 200 -39.74 2.72 -14.20
CA ASN A 200 -38.41 2.29 -13.76
C ASN A 200 -37.36 2.52 -14.86
N THR A 201 -37.73 2.32 -16.13
CA THR A 201 -36.85 2.57 -17.27
C THR A 201 -36.56 4.06 -17.46
N LEU A 202 -37.60 4.93 -17.42
CA LEU A 202 -37.43 6.37 -17.52
C LEU A 202 -36.64 6.94 -16.33
N SER A 203 -36.97 6.48 -15.12
CA SER A 203 -36.25 6.82 -13.89
C SER A 203 -34.78 6.42 -13.97
N GLU A 204 -34.45 5.26 -14.54
CA GLU A 204 -33.07 4.80 -14.68
C GLU A 204 -32.28 5.56 -15.75
N ILE A 205 -32.89 5.89 -16.89
CA ILE A 205 -32.27 6.74 -17.92
C ILE A 205 -32.03 8.14 -17.35
N CYS A 206 -33.04 8.74 -16.71
CA CYS A 206 -32.90 10.03 -16.04
C CYS A 206 -31.82 9.97 -14.95
N SER A 207 -31.82 8.92 -14.11
CA SER A 207 -30.80 8.74 -13.07
C SER A 207 -29.41 8.59 -13.67
N THR A 208 -29.25 7.90 -14.80
CA THR A 208 -27.95 7.69 -15.46
C THR A 208 -27.45 8.99 -16.10
N ILE A 209 -28.34 9.73 -16.77
CA ILE A 209 -28.04 11.05 -17.33
C ILE A 209 -27.68 12.03 -16.21
N VAL A 210 -28.47 12.09 -15.13
CA VAL A 210 -28.21 12.94 -13.96
C VAL A 210 -26.90 12.53 -13.28
N LYS A 211 -26.62 11.23 -13.15
CA LYS A 211 -25.36 10.74 -12.59
C LYS A 211 -24.16 11.14 -13.45
N SER A 212 -24.31 11.14 -14.79
CA SER A 212 -23.22 11.52 -15.71
C SER A 212 -22.83 13.00 -15.66
N SER A 213 -23.66 13.88 -15.08
CA SER A 213 -23.46 15.34 -15.17
C SER A 213 -23.70 16.16 -13.90
N LEU A 214 -24.47 15.66 -12.92
CA LEU A 214 -24.97 16.47 -11.79
C LEU A 214 -24.87 15.81 -10.41
N VAL A 215 -24.79 14.47 -10.32
CA VAL A 215 -24.83 13.75 -9.04
C VAL A 215 -23.62 12.86 -8.86
N GLU A 216 -22.70 13.32 -8.03
CA GLU A 216 -21.53 12.54 -7.62
C GLU A 216 -21.83 11.59 -6.46
N ASP A 217 -21.02 10.55 -6.31
CA ASP A 217 -20.97 9.76 -5.08
C ASP A 217 -20.19 10.50 -3.99
N ASP A 218 -20.45 10.16 -2.74
CA ASP A 218 -19.76 10.78 -1.60
C ASP A 218 -18.25 10.46 -1.65
N LYS A 219 -17.41 11.37 -1.14
CA LYS A 219 -15.97 11.10 -0.96
C LYS A 219 -15.80 9.97 0.05
N THR A 220 -15.15 8.89 -0.36
CA THR A 220 -14.99 7.67 0.46
C THR A 220 -13.63 7.03 0.19
N PRO A 221 -13.19 6.04 1.00
CA PRO A 221 -11.93 5.32 0.76
C PRO A 221 -11.83 4.62 -0.61
N ILE A 222 -12.94 4.46 -1.33
CA ILE A 222 -13.00 3.85 -2.67
C ILE A 222 -13.24 4.87 -3.79
N ARG A 223 -13.40 6.16 -3.46
CA ARG A 223 -13.61 7.24 -4.44
C ARG A 223 -12.81 8.49 -4.06
N SER A 224 -11.79 8.78 -4.85
CA SER A 224 -11.07 10.05 -4.83
C SER A 224 -11.88 11.14 -5.54
N THR A 225 -11.74 12.38 -5.09
CA THR A 225 -12.31 13.58 -5.72
C THR A 225 -11.25 14.41 -6.43
N ASN A 226 -10.01 13.91 -6.53
CA ASN A 226 -8.94 14.61 -7.23
C ASN A 226 -9.15 14.48 -8.74
N PRO A 227 -8.97 15.54 -9.54
CA PRO A 227 -9.06 15.43 -10.99
C PRO A 227 -7.92 14.55 -11.53
N GLY A 228 -8.18 13.81 -12.62
CA GLY A 228 -7.18 13.01 -13.31
C GLY A 228 -6.76 11.73 -12.58
N VAL A 229 -7.70 11.07 -11.88
CA VAL A 229 -7.47 9.77 -11.19
C VAL A 229 -6.87 8.73 -12.14
N GLU A 230 -7.30 8.72 -13.39
CA GLU A 230 -6.85 7.82 -14.45
C GLU A 230 -5.35 7.93 -14.78
N PHE A 231 -4.70 9.04 -14.40
CA PHE A 231 -3.27 9.30 -14.63
C PHE A 231 -2.41 9.09 -13.37
N LEU A 232 -3.00 8.67 -12.26
CA LEU A 232 -2.29 8.43 -11.00
C LEU A 232 -1.84 6.96 -10.90
N PRO A 233 -0.84 6.65 -10.05
CA PRO A 233 -0.38 5.28 -9.88
C PRO A 233 -1.45 4.35 -9.30
N PHE A 234 -1.54 3.12 -9.79
CA PHE A 234 -2.47 2.09 -9.29
C PHE A 234 -1.72 0.87 -8.75
N SER A 235 -2.32 0.09 -7.86
CA SER A 235 -1.86 -1.26 -7.50
C SER A 235 -2.86 -2.30 -7.99
N ILE A 236 -2.38 -3.50 -8.32
CA ILE A 236 -3.24 -4.64 -8.63
C ILE A 236 -3.11 -5.67 -7.52
N SER A 237 -4.22 -5.96 -6.85
CA SER A 237 -4.30 -7.03 -5.85
C SER A 237 -5.23 -8.12 -6.33
N THR A 238 -4.86 -9.38 -6.14
CA THR A 238 -5.69 -10.50 -6.59
C THR A 238 -6.05 -11.43 -5.43
N THR A 239 -7.20 -12.09 -5.54
CA THR A 239 -7.64 -13.12 -4.61
C THR A 239 -8.44 -14.18 -5.35
N THR A 240 -8.44 -15.40 -4.83
CA THR A 240 -9.03 -16.57 -5.49
C THR A 240 -10.04 -17.24 -4.57
N PHE A 241 -11.20 -17.58 -5.12
CA PHE A 241 -12.27 -18.29 -4.43
C PHE A 241 -12.60 -19.60 -5.16
N SER A 242 -13.00 -20.64 -4.42
CA SER A 242 -13.57 -21.84 -5.05
C SER A 242 -14.90 -21.52 -5.71
N LEU A 243 -15.04 -21.83 -7.01
CA LEU A 243 -16.29 -21.64 -7.74
C LEU A 243 -17.41 -22.55 -7.18
N ASP A 244 -17.07 -23.68 -6.57
CA ASP A 244 -18.05 -24.57 -5.96
C ASP A 244 -18.66 -23.97 -4.70
N HIS A 245 -17.90 -23.26 -3.87
CA HIS A 245 -18.47 -22.47 -2.77
C HIS A 245 -19.43 -21.40 -3.28
N ILE A 246 -19.08 -20.70 -4.37
CA ILE A 246 -19.97 -19.71 -5.01
C ILE A 246 -21.25 -20.38 -5.53
N LYS A 247 -21.16 -21.56 -6.17
CA LYS A 247 -22.33 -22.33 -6.62
C LYS A 247 -23.21 -22.82 -5.46
N GLN A 248 -22.63 -23.18 -4.32
CA GLN A 248 -23.39 -23.55 -3.12
C GLN A 248 -24.18 -22.37 -2.56
N ILE A 249 -23.56 -21.18 -2.47
CA ILE A 249 -24.25 -19.95 -2.05
C ILE A 249 -25.39 -19.63 -3.03
N ARG A 250 -25.10 -19.72 -4.34
CA ARG A 250 -26.10 -19.54 -5.41
C ARG A 250 -27.31 -20.45 -5.21
N ALA A 251 -27.07 -21.74 -4.97
CA ALA A 251 -28.12 -22.74 -4.78
C ALA A 251 -28.96 -22.44 -3.53
N ARG A 252 -28.32 -22.11 -2.40
CA ARG A 252 -29.02 -21.77 -1.15
C ARG A 252 -29.87 -20.51 -1.26
N LEU A 253 -29.40 -19.50 -1.99
CA LEU A 253 -30.12 -18.23 -2.14
C LEU A 253 -31.12 -18.21 -3.29
N GLY A 254 -31.08 -19.19 -4.22
CA GLY A 254 -31.92 -19.20 -5.41
C GLY A 254 -31.66 -18.01 -6.36
N VAL A 255 -30.39 -17.61 -6.50
CA VAL A 255 -29.96 -16.44 -7.30
C VAL A 255 -29.00 -16.84 -8.42
N THR A 256 -28.51 -15.90 -9.24
CA THR A 256 -27.50 -16.19 -10.28
C THR A 256 -26.07 -16.14 -9.73
N LEU A 257 -25.09 -16.72 -10.43
CA LEU A 257 -23.68 -16.63 -10.02
C LEU A 257 -23.19 -15.18 -9.95
N ASN A 258 -23.55 -14.35 -10.94
CA ASN A 258 -23.20 -12.92 -10.95
C ASN A 258 -23.78 -12.16 -9.75
N ASP A 259 -24.98 -12.53 -9.29
CA ASP A 259 -25.56 -11.91 -8.08
C ASP A 259 -24.72 -12.21 -6.83
N VAL A 260 -24.24 -13.45 -6.69
CA VAL A 260 -23.38 -13.86 -5.57
C VAL A 260 -22.04 -13.16 -5.64
N ILE A 261 -21.40 -13.15 -6.82
CA ILE A 261 -20.10 -12.52 -7.05
C ILE A 261 -20.17 -11.02 -6.74
N THR A 262 -21.10 -10.30 -7.37
CA THR A 262 -21.29 -8.86 -7.17
C THR A 262 -21.67 -8.55 -5.72
N GLY A 263 -22.58 -9.32 -5.11
CA GLY A 263 -22.96 -9.14 -3.71
C GLY A 263 -21.81 -9.36 -2.73
N THR A 264 -20.94 -10.32 -3.01
CA THR A 264 -19.74 -10.60 -2.20
C THR A 264 -18.72 -9.47 -2.32
N ILE A 265 -18.47 -8.97 -3.53
CA ILE A 265 -17.61 -7.81 -3.77
C ILE A 265 -18.17 -6.58 -3.05
N PHE A 266 -19.48 -6.31 -3.16
CA PHE A 266 -20.12 -5.19 -2.47
C PHE A 266 -20.00 -5.29 -0.95
N LEU A 267 -20.19 -6.48 -0.38
CA LEU A 267 -20.03 -6.69 1.06
C LEU A 267 -18.58 -6.42 1.47
N GLY A 268 -17.61 -6.99 0.76
CA GLY A 268 -16.19 -6.76 1.01
C GLY A 268 -15.80 -5.29 0.87
N THR A 269 -16.33 -4.59 -0.12
CA THR A 269 -16.15 -3.15 -0.31
C THR A 269 -16.75 -2.35 0.83
N ARG A 270 -17.98 -2.66 1.28
CA ARG A 270 -18.61 -1.97 2.42
C ARG A 270 -17.89 -2.20 3.73
N MET A 271 -17.47 -3.44 3.97
CA MET A 271 -16.61 -3.77 5.11
C MET A 271 -15.33 -2.97 5.03
N TYR A 272 -14.66 -2.93 3.86
CA TYR A 272 -13.46 -2.11 3.68
C TYR A 272 -13.72 -0.62 3.90
N MET A 273 -14.82 -0.04 3.42
CA MET A 273 -15.13 1.37 3.64
C MET A 273 -15.34 1.68 5.13
N GLU A 274 -16.21 0.92 5.80
CA GLU A 274 -16.47 1.09 7.23
C GLU A 274 -15.22 0.90 8.08
N THR A 275 -14.36 -0.02 7.62
CA THR A 275 -13.02 -0.19 8.12
C THR A 275 -12.27 1.12 7.79
N ALA A 276 -11.86 1.43 6.56
CA ALA A 276 -10.95 2.55 6.23
C ALA A 276 -11.37 3.93 6.75
N SER A 277 -12.66 4.21 6.86
CA SER A 277 -13.20 5.41 7.50
C SER A 277 -14.54 5.08 8.13
N GLN A 278 -14.60 5.12 9.47
CA GLN A 278 -15.81 4.84 10.23
C GLN A 278 -16.99 5.69 9.74
N GLY A 279 -18.17 5.07 9.59
CA GLY A 279 -19.39 5.68 9.03
C GLY A 279 -19.44 5.71 7.50
N SER A 280 -18.33 5.52 6.79
CA SER A 280 -18.32 5.54 5.32
C SER A 280 -18.95 4.28 4.69
N GLY A 281 -19.15 3.19 5.45
CA GLY A 281 -19.92 2.03 5.01
C GLY A 281 -21.41 2.35 4.73
N ASN A 282 -21.89 3.51 5.18
CA ASN A 282 -23.23 4.01 4.93
C ASN A 282 -23.29 5.17 3.91
N ALA A 283 -22.14 5.59 3.38
CA ALA A 283 -22.03 6.62 2.36
C ALA A 283 -22.67 6.18 1.03
N ARG A 284 -23.10 7.17 0.24
CA ARG A 284 -23.64 6.96 -1.10
C ARG A 284 -22.53 6.53 -2.04
N SER A 285 -22.61 5.29 -2.48
CA SER A 285 -21.65 4.70 -3.40
C SER A 285 -22.39 3.89 -4.45
N THR A 286 -21.95 4.03 -5.69
CA THR A 286 -22.52 3.44 -6.88
C THR A 286 -21.43 2.63 -7.56
N SER A 287 -21.77 1.40 -7.93
CA SER A 287 -20.92 0.56 -8.75
C SER A 287 -21.45 0.50 -10.18
N LEU A 288 -20.54 0.68 -11.13
CA LEU A 288 -20.77 0.47 -12.54
C LEU A 288 -20.53 -1.01 -12.86
N VAL A 289 -21.60 -1.79 -13.04
CA VAL A 289 -21.49 -3.21 -13.40
C VAL A 289 -21.58 -3.36 -14.91
N LEU A 290 -20.50 -3.83 -15.54
CA LEU A 290 -20.46 -4.10 -16.96
C LEU A 290 -21.14 -5.42 -17.28
N LEU A 291 -22.08 -5.36 -18.23
CA LEU A 291 -22.80 -6.51 -18.75
C LEU A 291 -22.40 -6.72 -20.20
N ASN A 292 -22.09 -7.97 -20.54
CA ASN A 292 -21.95 -8.33 -21.94
C ASN A 292 -23.33 -8.52 -22.58
N THR A 293 -23.59 -7.87 -23.71
CA THR A 293 -24.88 -7.93 -24.41
C THR A 293 -25.03 -9.18 -25.28
N ARG A 294 -23.95 -9.97 -25.48
CA ARG A 294 -23.94 -11.25 -26.23
C ARG A 294 -24.41 -12.48 -25.43
N MET A 295 -24.69 -12.35 -24.14
CA MET A 295 -24.88 -13.46 -23.19
C MET A 295 -26.02 -14.46 -23.49
N HIS A 296 -26.80 -14.29 -24.57
CA HIS A 296 -27.83 -15.24 -24.98
C HIS A 296 -27.30 -16.44 -25.80
N GLY A 297 -26.01 -16.47 -26.21
CA GLY A 297 -25.47 -17.49 -27.13
C GLY A 297 -24.34 -18.39 -26.62
N GLY A 298 -23.85 -18.23 -25.39
CA GLY A 298 -22.64 -18.92 -24.91
C GLY A 298 -21.33 -18.34 -25.49
N TYR A 299 -20.19 -18.96 -25.17
CA TYR A 299 -18.90 -18.59 -25.78
C TYR A 299 -18.88 -18.97 -27.27
N ARG A 300 -18.35 -18.08 -28.11
CA ARG A 300 -18.18 -18.28 -29.55
C ARG A 300 -16.70 -18.22 -29.90
N SER A 301 -16.25 -19.06 -30.81
CA SER A 301 -14.84 -19.03 -31.24
C SER A 301 -14.57 -17.74 -32.03
N VAL A 302 -13.31 -17.30 -32.06
CA VAL A 302 -12.92 -16.14 -32.87
C VAL A 302 -13.31 -16.35 -34.34
N GLN A 303 -13.09 -17.55 -34.86
CA GLN A 303 -13.42 -17.96 -36.23
C GLN A 303 -14.91 -17.81 -36.54
N GLU A 304 -15.80 -17.94 -35.55
CA GLU A 304 -17.23 -17.66 -35.71
C GLU A 304 -17.53 -16.16 -35.68
N MET A 305 -16.83 -15.40 -34.83
CA MET A 305 -17.07 -13.96 -34.64
C MET A 305 -16.57 -13.07 -35.79
N VAL A 306 -15.58 -13.52 -36.58
CA VAL A 306 -15.03 -12.75 -37.71
C VAL A 306 -15.72 -13.04 -39.05
N LYS A 307 -16.71 -13.95 -39.08
CA LYS A 307 -17.49 -14.20 -40.31
C LYS A 307 -18.34 -12.96 -40.68
N PRO A 308 -18.50 -12.64 -41.97
CA PRO A 308 -19.25 -11.46 -42.42
C PRO A 308 -20.68 -11.36 -41.85
N ASP A 309 -21.37 -12.50 -41.73
CA ASP A 309 -22.77 -12.58 -41.26
C ASP A 309 -22.89 -13.21 -39.86
N ALA A 310 -21.86 -13.07 -39.02
CA ALA A 310 -21.90 -13.61 -37.67
C ALA A 310 -23.06 -13.01 -36.86
N GLU A 311 -23.89 -13.86 -36.22
CA GLU A 311 -24.98 -13.40 -35.33
C GLU A 311 -24.47 -12.52 -34.17
N LEU A 312 -23.22 -12.75 -33.75
CA LEU A 312 -22.54 -12.05 -32.65
C LEU A 312 -21.11 -11.66 -33.09
N PRO A 313 -20.95 -10.56 -33.84
CA PRO A 313 -19.68 -10.23 -34.48
C PRO A 313 -18.61 -9.74 -33.50
N TRP A 314 -17.35 -9.81 -33.95
CA TRP A 314 -16.18 -9.26 -33.24
C TRP A 314 -16.35 -7.77 -32.94
N GLY A 315 -15.99 -7.33 -31.72
CA GLY A 315 -15.98 -5.91 -31.35
C GLY A 315 -16.56 -5.63 -29.96
N ASN A 316 -16.98 -4.40 -29.72
CA ASN A 316 -17.47 -3.98 -28.40
C ASN A 316 -18.98 -4.22 -28.25
N HIS A 317 -19.37 -5.16 -27.38
CA HIS A 317 -20.77 -5.50 -27.10
C HIS A 317 -20.99 -5.57 -25.60
N PHE A 318 -20.87 -4.41 -24.95
CA PHE A 318 -21.14 -4.26 -23.54
C PHE A 318 -22.08 -3.10 -23.27
N ALA A 319 -22.76 -3.18 -22.13
CA ALA A 319 -23.50 -2.09 -21.54
C ALA A 319 -23.14 -2.01 -20.05
N PHE A 320 -23.50 -0.91 -19.40
CA PHE A 320 -23.24 -0.73 -17.98
C PHE A 320 -24.53 -0.46 -17.21
N LEU A 321 -24.55 -0.96 -15.97
CA LEU A 321 -25.61 -0.70 -15.00
C LEU A 321 -25.06 0.11 -13.83
N ASN A 322 -25.75 1.19 -13.49
CA ASN A 322 -25.51 1.93 -12.27
C ASN A 322 -26.22 1.26 -11.10
N ILE A 323 -25.46 0.57 -10.25
CA ILE A 323 -25.99 -0.19 -9.12
C ILE A 323 -25.58 0.50 -7.81
N PRO A 324 -26.51 1.12 -7.08
CA PRO A 324 -26.22 1.60 -5.73
C PRO A 324 -25.74 0.44 -4.85
N ILE A 325 -24.57 0.59 -4.24
CA ILE A 325 -24.02 -0.41 -3.33
C ILE A 325 -24.88 -0.39 -2.06
N PRO A 326 -25.50 -1.51 -1.64
CA PRO A 326 -26.30 -1.54 -0.42
C PRO A 326 -25.50 -1.05 0.80
N LYS A 327 -26.13 -0.27 1.68
CA LYS A 327 -25.51 0.26 2.90
C LYS A 327 -25.26 -0.84 3.94
N LEU A 328 -24.20 -0.70 4.74
CA LEU A 328 -23.87 -1.61 5.83
C LEU A 328 -24.64 -1.22 7.11
N ARG A 329 -25.88 -1.72 7.30
CA ARG A 329 -26.63 -1.46 8.54
C ARG A 329 -26.11 -2.36 9.67
N ASP A 330 -25.83 -1.75 10.82
CA ASP A 330 -24.90 -2.22 11.87
C ASP A 330 -25.17 -3.57 12.57
N ALA A 331 -26.33 -4.22 12.36
CA ALA A 331 -26.65 -5.49 13.01
C ALA A 331 -26.81 -6.69 12.05
N GLU A 332 -27.25 -6.48 10.81
CA GLU A 332 -27.62 -7.60 9.91
C GLU A 332 -26.46 -8.11 9.06
N ALA A 333 -25.56 -7.23 8.61
CA ALA A 333 -24.48 -7.63 7.70
C ALA A 333 -23.30 -8.33 8.41
N LYS A 334 -23.03 -7.99 9.68
CA LYS A 334 -22.01 -8.66 10.51
C LYS A 334 -22.47 -10.04 10.97
N ASN A 335 -23.77 -10.22 11.22
CA ASN A 335 -24.33 -11.47 11.73
C ASN A 335 -24.90 -12.38 10.64
N ASN A 336 -25.23 -11.86 9.45
CA ASN A 336 -25.77 -12.63 8.34
C ASN A 336 -25.30 -12.12 6.95
N PRO A 337 -24.09 -12.51 6.50
CA PRO A 337 -23.54 -12.08 5.21
C PRO A 337 -24.39 -12.53 4.02
N LEU A 338 -25.10 -13.66 4.13
CA LEU A 338 -25.98 -14.17 3.08
C LEU A 338 -27.18 -13.24 2.83
N GLN A 339 -27.70 -12.62 3.89
CA GLN A 339 -28.80 -11.64 3.77
C GLN A 339 -28.34 -10.39 3.01
N PHE A 340 -27.10 -9.94 3.22
CA PHE A 340 -26.55 -8.81 2.47
C PHE A 340 -26.47 -9.14 0.97
N VAL A 341 -25.92 -10.30 0.60
CA VAL A 341 -25.86 -10.76 -0.79
C VAL A 341 -27.25 -10.85 -1.42
N PHE A 342 -28.23 -11.35 -0.67
CA PHE A 342 -29.62 -11.41 -1.13
C PHE A 342 -30.25 -10.01 -1.33
N ASN A 343 -29.95 -9.05 -0.45
CA ASN A 343 -30.39 -7.66 -0.58
C ASN A 343 -29.73 -6.96 -1.77
N ALA A 344 -28.43 -7.17 -1.99
CA ALA A 344 -27.73 -6.72 -3.20
C ALA A 344 -28.41 -7.24 -4.46
N ARG A 345 -28.78 -8.54 -4.49
CA ARG A 345 -29.56 -9.13 -5.58
C ARG A 345 -30.90 -8.44 -5.81
N LYS A 346 -31.63 -7.98 -4.77
CA LYS A 346 -32.90 -7.25 -4.97
C LYS A 346 -32.66 -5.95 -5.76
N VAL A 347 -31.61 -5.20 -5.41
CA VAL A 347 -31.21 -3.96 -6.10
C VAL A 347 -30.76 -4.24 -7.53
N ILE A 348 -29.93 -5.28 -7.74
CA ILE A 348 -29.47 -5.68 -9.07
C ILE A 348 -30.65 -6.09 -9.95
N LYS A 349 -31.58 -6.91 -9.42
CA LYS A 349 -32.75 -7.38 -10.16
C LYS A 349 -33.67 -6.23 -10.59
N SER A 350 -33.91 -5.25 -9.72
CA SER A 350 -34.76 -4.10 -10.06
C SER A 350 -34.16 -3.23 -11.16
N ARG A 351 -32.83 -3.09 -11.21
CA ARG A 351 -32.11 -2.35 -12.26
C ARG A 351 -32.03 -3.15 -13.57
N ARG A 352 -31.77 -4.46 -13.48
CA ARG A 352 -31.71 -5.35 -14.66
C ARG A 352 -33.04 -5.47 -15.40
N SER A 353 -34.18 -5.32 -14.72
CA SER A 353 -35.51 -5.41 -15.35
C SER A 353 -35.91 -4.18 -16.17
N SER A 354 -35.10 -3.12 -16.22
CA SER A 354 -35.39 -1.96 -17.05
C SER A 354 -34.94 -2.18 -18.50
N PHE A 355 -35.66 -1.58 -19.45
CA PHE A 355 -35.17 -1.44 -20.83
C PHE A 355 -34.05 -0.40 -20.94
N GLY A 356 -33.66 0.23 -19.82
CA GLY A 356 -32.74 1.37 -19.75
C GLY A 356 -31.33 1.04 -20.25
N VAL A 357 -30.88 -0.20 -20.08
CA VAL A 357 -29.57 -0.67 -20.56
C VAL A 357 -29.45 -0.57 -22.09
N TYR A 358 -30.46 -1.07 -22.80
CA TYR A 358 -30.51 -1.05 -24.27
C TYR A 358 -30.68 0.38 -24.79
N LEU A 359 -31.53 1.17 -24.12
CA LEU A 359 -31.78 2.57 -24.48
C LEU A 359 -30.57 3.46 -24.24
N THR A 360 -29.78 3.23 -23.19
CA THR A 360 -28.54 3.96 -22.91
C THR A 360 -27.47 3.65 -23.95
N ALA A 361 -27.32 2.38 -24.35
CA ALA A 361 -26.42 2.00 -25.44
C ALA A 361 -26.82 2.66 -26.77
N LYS A 362 -28.12 2.66 -27.11
CA LYS A 362 -28.63 3.40 -28.29
C LYS A 362 -28.44 4.90 -28.17
N TYR A 363 -28.65 5.48 -27.00
CA TYR A 363 -28.43 6.90 -26.74
C TYR A 363 -26.97 7.29 -26.99
N LEU A 364 -26.01 6.52 -26.48
CA LEU A 364 -24.58 6.73 -26.74
C LEU A 364 -24.25 6.68 -28.23
N GLN A 365 -24.83 5.73 -28.98
CA GLN A 365 -24.67 5.66 -30.43
C GLN A 365 -25.24 6.90 -31.14
N LEU A 366 -26.42 7.37 -30.73
CA LEU A 366 -27.03 8.58 -31.28
C LEU A 366 -26.21 9.84 -30.94
N VAL A 367 -25.73 9.97 -29.72
CA VAL A 367 -24.85 11.08 -29.31
C VAL A 367 -23.55 11.05 -30.13
N GLY A 368 -22.93 9.87 -30.28
CA GLY A 368 -21.73 9.72 -31.11
C GLY A 368 -21.99 10.13 -32.57
N LYS A 369 -23.10 9.66 -33.15
CA LYS A 369 -23.46 9.94 -34.55
C LYS A 369 -23.79 11.40 -34.82
N PHE A 370 -24.52 12.08 -33.92
CA PHE A 370 -25.02 13.44 -34.16
C PHE A 370 -24.20 14.55 -33.51
N ARG A 371 -23.42 14.24 -32.47
CA ARG A 371 -22.63 15.22 -31.71
C ARG A 371 -21.13 14.90 -31.69
N GLY A 372 -20.71 13.89 -32.44
CA GLY A 372 -19.33 13.43 -32.53
C GLY A 372 -18.91 12.47 -31.41
N PRO A 373 -17.88 11.64 -31.66
CA PRO A 373 -17.40 10.63 -30.71
C PRO A 373 -16.88 11.22 -29.39
N GLU A 374 -16.29 12.42 -29.41
CA GLU A 374 -15.81 13.08 -28.19
C GLU A 374 -16.93 13.39 -27.20
N ARG A 375 -18.13 13.74 -27.68
CA ARG A 375 -19.28 14.04 -26.81
C ARG A 375 -19.79 12.78 -26.12
N ALA A 376 -19.81 11.66 -26.83
CA ALA A 376 -20.10 10.35 -26.24
C ALA A 376 -19.03 9.95 -25.21
N SER A 377 -17.76 10.26 -25.50
CA SER A 377 -16.62 10.01 -24.60
C SER A 377 -16.74 10.79 -23.30
N LYS A 378 -17.08 12.08 -23.37
CA LYS A 378 -17.32 12.94 -22.19
C LYS A 378 -18.47 12.42 -21.32
N TYR A 379 -19.52 11.89 -21.94
CA TYR A 379 -20.63 11.29 -21.19
C TYR A 379 -20.20 10.03 -20.43
N ILE A 380 -19.41 9.16 -21.07
CA ILE A 380 -18.91 7.93 -20.44
C ILE A 380 -17.89 8.28 -19.35
N HIS A 381 -16.96 9.19 -19.64
CA HIS A 381 -15.97 9.70 -18.69
C HIS A 381 -16.64 10.27 -17.44
N GLY A 382 -17.61 11.19 -17.59
CA GLY A 382 -18.35 11.74 -16.45
C GLY A 382 -19.17 10.69 -15.68
N THR A 383 -19.70 9.66 -16.36
CA THR A 383 -20.35 8.53 -15.67
C THR A 383 -19.36 7.73 -14.82
N LEU A 384 -18.15 7.48 -15.35
CA LEU A 384 -17.09 6.78 -14.64
C LEU A 384 -16.59 7.62 -13.45
N GLU A 385 -16.32 8.91 -13.65
CA GLU A 385 -15.83 9.85 -12.62
C GLU A 385 -16.81 10.05 -11.46
N ASN A 386 -18.12 10.02 -11.76
CA ASN A 386 -19.17 10.24 -10.78
C ASN A 386 -19.58 8.96 -10.02
N THR A 387 -18.99 7.81 -10.34
CA THR A 387 -19.26 6.52 -9.67
C THR A 387 -18.05 6.03 -8.87
N SER A 388 -18.32 5.29 -7.79
CA SER A 388 -17.27 4.89 -6.84
C SER A 388 -16.40 3.73 -7.34
N MET A 389 -16.96 2.79 -8.10
CA MET A 389 -16.19 1.62 -8.57
C MET A 389 -16.78 0.99 -9.83
N GLY A 390 -15.96 0.23 -10.57
CA GLY A 390 -16.42 -0.63 -11.65
C GLY A 390 -16.30 -2.12 -11.33
N ILE A 391 -17.17 -2.96 -11.90
CA ILE A 391 -17.07 -4.42 -11.86
C ILE A 391 -17.27 -4.98 -13.27
N THR A 392 -16.35 -5.83 -13.71
CA THR A 392 -16.44 -6.60 -14.95
C THR A 392 -16.18 -8.08 -14.66
N ASN A 393 -16.95 -8.97 -15.27
CA ASN A 393 -16.87 -10.41 -15.05
C ASN A 393 -16.82 -11.17 -16.38
N LEU A 394 -15.86 -12.08 -16.50
CA LEU A 394 -15.68 -12.96 -17.65
C LEU A 394 -15.69 -14.44 -17.22
N MET A 395 -16.35 -15.27 -18.02
CA MET A 395 -16.25 -16.72 -17.85
C MET A 395 -15.04 -17.23 -18.63
N GLY A 396 -14.10 -17.87 -17.94
CA GLY A 396 -13.00 -18.60 -18.57
C GLY A 396 -13.24 -20.11 -18.66
N PRO A 397 -12.28 -20.85 -19.25
CA PRO A 397 -12.43 -22.27 -19.53
C PRO A 397 -12.37 -23.16 -18.29
N MET A 398 -12.90 -24.36 -18.44
CA MET A 398 -12.98 -25.37 -17.39
C MET A 398 -11.68 -26.15 -17.21
N GLU A 399 -10.89 -26.29 -18.28
CA GLU A 399 -9.63 -27.02 -18.30
C GLU A 399 -8.42 -26.11 -18.08
N GLN A 400 -7.34 -26.69 -17.58
CA GLN A 400 -6.05 -26.01 -17.53
C GLN A 400 -5.53 -25.81 -18.95
N LEU A 401 -5.00 -24.63 -19.20
CA LEU A 401 -4.48 -24.21 -20.51
C LEU A 401 -2.96 -24.22 -20.46
N ALA A 402 -2.35 -24.21 -21.64
CA ALA A 402 -0.93 -24.07 -21.83
C ALA A 402 -0.63 -23.09 -22.98
N VAL A 403 0.45 -22.33 -22.82
CA VAL A 403 1.05 -21.47 -23.85
C VAL A 403 2.37 -22.09 -24.27
N ALA A 404 2.53 -22.41 -25.56
CA ALA A 404 3.72 -23.10 -26.08
C ALA A 404 4.12 -24.36 -25.28
N GLY A 405 3.15 -25.09 -24.73
CA GLY A 405 3.37 -26.28 -23.90
C GLY A 405 3.55 -26.03 -22.40
N ASN A 406 3.74 -24.78 -21.98
CA ASN A 406 3.87 -24.42 -20.56
C ASN A 406 2.48 -24.20 -19.91
N PRO A 407 2.10 -24.96 -18.87
CA PRO A 407 0.82 -24.82 -18.20
C PRO A 407 0.62 -23.44 -17.53
N ILE A 408 -0.63 -23.01 -17.50
CA ILE A 408 -1.07 -21.76 -16.86
C ILE A 408 -1.71 -22.13 -15.51
N ASN A 409 -1.16 -21.62 -14.42
CA ASN A 409 -1.68 -21.78 -13.06
C ASN A 409 -2.80 -20.79 -12.75
N GLY A 410 -2.71 -19.59 -13.33
CA GLY A 410 -3.61 -18.50 -13.01
C GLY A 410 -3.80 -17.55 -14.18
N LEU A 411 -4.98 -16.93 -14.19
CA LEU A 411 -5.35 -15.90 -15.13
C LEU A 411 -6.12 -14.82 -14.39
N TYR A 412 -5.77 -13.57 -14.62
CA TYR A 412 -6.58 -12.42 -14.18
C TYR A 412 -6.45 -11.24 -15.13
N PHE A 413 -7.36 -10.28 -15.03
CA PHE A 413 -7.32 -9.07 -15.83
C PHE A 413 -7.88 -7.87 -15.07
N VAL A 414 -7.49 -6.66 -15.48
CA VAL A 414 -8.04 -5.39 -15.00
C VAL A 414 -8.21 -4.42 -16.17
N VAL A 415 -9.13 -3.47 -16.02
CA VAL A 415 -9.33 -2.36 -16.98
C VAL A 415 -8.68 -1.10 -16.41
N THR A 416 -7.84 -0.44 -17.19
CA THR A 416 -7.10 0.78 -16.82
C THR A 416 -7.52 1.96 -17.70
N GLY A 417 -7.13 3.18 -17.29
CA GLY A 417 -7.50 4.43 -17.97
C GLY A 417 -8.92 4.95 -17.66
N ALA A 418 -9.67 4.25 -16.79
CA ALA A 418 -10.95 4.74 -16.30
C ALA A 418 -10.75 5.72 -15.13
N PRO A 419 -11.50 6.84 -15.05
CA PRO A 419 -11.41 7.83 -13.96
C PRO A 419 -12.09 7.33 -12.67
N GLN A 420 -11.80 6.09 -12.25
CA GLN A 420 -12.34 5.45 -11.05
C GLN A 420 -11.20 5.03 -10.13
N SER A 421 -11.37 5.20 -8.82
CA SER A 421 -10.34 4.83 -7.84
C SER A 421 -10.30 3.33 -7.52
N LEU A 422 -11.34 2.58 -7.90
CA LEU A 422 -11.47 1.15 -7.68
C LEU A 422 -12.13 0.46 -8.88
N MET A 423 -11.48 -0.57 -9.42
CA MET A 423 -12.03 -1.40 -10.51
C MET A 423 -11.80 -2.88 -10.19
N ALA A 424 -12.83 -3.71 -10.34
CA ALA A 424 -12.76 -5.14 -10.10
C ALA A 424 -12.91 -5.92 -11.42
N GLY A 425 -11.87 -6.69 -11.78
CA GLY A 425 -11.91 -7.69 -12.84
C GLY A 425 -12.11 -9.08 -12.24
N VAL A 426 -13.11 -9.81 -12.73
CA VAL A 426 -13.43 -11.15 -12.26
C VAL A 426 -13.33 -12.13 -13.41
N VAL A 427 -12.62 -13.24 -13.20
CA VAL A 427 -12.53 -14.33 -14.18
C VAL A 427 -12.64 -15.69 -13.50
N SER A 428 -13.41 -16.62 -14.09
CA SER A 428 -13.39 -18.02 -13.68
C SER A 428 -12.36 -18.81 -14.47
N TYR A 429 -11.56 -19.63 -13.81
CA TYR A 429 -10.53 -20.47 -14.44
C TYR A 429 -10.33 -21.75 -13.62
N VAL A 430 -10.42 -22.93 -14.26
CA VAL A 430 -10.15 -24.25 -13.63
C VAL A 430 -10.86 -24.43 -12.28
N GLY A 431 -12.18 -24.22 -12.26
CA GLY A 431 -12.99 -24.36 -11.05
C GLY A 431 -12.75 -23.29 -9.96
N ASN A 432 -11.89 -22.31 -10.21
CA ASN A 432 -11.63 -21.18 -9.34
C ASN A 432 -12.21 -19.89 -9.92
N LEU A 433 -12.54 -18.94 -9.04
CA LEU A 433 -12.97 -17.59 -9.37
C LEU A 433 -11.91 -16.62 -8.86
N ARG A 434 -11.21 -15.97 -9.77
CA ARG A 434 -10.20 -14.96 -9.44
C ARG A 434 -10.80 -13.57 -9.53
N VAL A 435 -10.56 -12.78 -8.49
CA VAL A 435 -10.95 -11.37 -8.39
C VAL A 435 -9.68 -10.54 -8.33
N ALA A 436 -9.45 -9.72 -9.34
CA ALA A 436 -8.39 -8.72 -9.38
C ALA A 436 -8.98 -7.34 -9.11
N LEU A 437 -8.37 -6.59 -8.20
CA LEU A 437 -8.73 -5.24 -7.81
C LEU A 437 -7.62 -4.29 -8.27
N LEU A 438 -7.95 -3.38 -9.18
CA LEU A 438 -7.12 -2.22 -9.49
C LEU A 438 -7.52 -1.09 -8.53
N VAL A 439 -6.56 -0.61 -7.74
CA VAL A 439 -6.81 0.35 -6.65
C VAL A 439 -5.88 1.54 -6.79
N LEU A 440 -6.43 2.75 -6.72
CA LEU A 440 -5.65 3.99 -6.76
C LEU A 440 -4.65 4.07 -5.60
N LYS A 441 -3.37 4.31 -5.90
CA LYS A 441 -2.35 4.69 -4.91
C LYS A 441 -2.48 6.20 -4.68
N LEU A 442 -3.01 6.61 -3.54
CA LEU A 442 -3.11 8.04 -3.21
C LEU A 442 -1.69 8.61 -3.03
N PRO A 443 -1.34 9.72 -3.70
CA PRO A 443 -0.05 10.36 -3.51
C PRO A 443 0.03 10.89 -2.07
N SER A 444 1.03 10.45 -1.31
CA SER A 444 1.49 11.16 -0.12
C SER A 444 1.88 12.58 -0.54
N SER A 445 1.36 13.59 0.14
CA SER A 445 1.60 15.00 -0.20
C SER A 445 3.11 15.31 -0.28
N LYS A 446 3.51 15.82 -1.46
CA LYS A 446 4.85 16.23 -1.95
C LYS A 446 5.71 15.13 -2.59
N ILE A 447 5.62 15.03 -3.92
CA ILE A 447 6.78 14.72 -4.77
C ILE A 447 6.80 15.77 -5.90
N GLU A 448 7.75 16.69 -5.81
CA GLU A 448 8.15 17.55 -6.92
C GLU A 448 8.96 16.73 -7.94
N GLY A 449 8.71 17.02 -9.22
CA GLY A 449 9.69 16.80 -10.29
C GLY A 449 9.57 15.47 -11.00
N SER A 450 8.84 15.47 -12.10
CA SER A 450 9.06 14.58 -13.23
C SER A 450 10.56 14.58 -13.62
N ARG A 451 11.27 13.49 -13.30
CA ARG A 451 12.57 13.20 -13.90
C ARG A 451 12.47 11.90 -14.68
N GLN A 452 12.63 12.04 -16.00
CA GLN A 452 12.90 10.97 -16.95
C GLN A 452 13.95 10.00 -16.39
N PHE A 453 13.57 8.73 -16.20
CA PHE A 453 14.52 7.66 -15.89
C PHE A 453 15.29 7.29 -17.16
N LYS A 454 16.43 7.95 -17.38
CA LYS A 454 17.56 7.35 -18.12
C LYS A 454 18.34 6.51 -17.12
N CYS A 455 18.27 5.19 -17.24
CA CYS A 455 19.00 4.28 -16.37
C CYS A 455 20.47 4.18 -16.82
N LYS A 456 21.33 4.96 -16.18
CA LYS A 456 22.71 4.55 -15.88
C LYS A 456 22.73 4.18 -14.40
N ALA A 457 23.32 3.04 -14.05
CA ALA A 457 23.61 2.70 -12.66
C ALA A 457 24.52 3.78 -12.06
N SER A 458 23.89 4.76 -11.41
CA SER A 458 24.53 5.72 -10.54
C SER A 458 24.39 5.15 -9.13
N LYS A 459 25.50 5.04 -8.39
CA LYS A 459 25.46 4.78 -6.94
C LYS A 459 24.44 5.73 -6.30
N MET A 460 23.44 5.19 -5.60
CA MET A 460 22.50 6.00 -4.85
C MET A 460 23.24 6.47 -3.58
N GLU A 461 23.51 7.77 -3.50
CA GLU A 461 24.17 8.42 -2.36
C GLU A 461 23.21 9.45 -1.78
N LEU A 462 23.08 9.46 -0.45
CA LEU A 462 22.34 10.46 0.30
C LEU A 462 23.32 11.18 1.22
N THR A 463 23.40 12.49 1.09
CA THR A 463 24.17 13.33 2.02
C THR A 463 23.20 14.03 2.96
N ILE A 464 23.36 13.79 4.26
CA ILE A 464 22.59 14.46 5.30
C ILE A 464 23.54 15.20 6.24
N THR A 465 23.02 16.24 6.89
CA THR A 465 23.65 16.87 8.06
C THR A 465 24.01 15.80 9.08
N GLN A 466 25.15 15.94 9.77
CA GLN A 466 25.57 14.96 10.76
C GLN A 466 24.48 14.84 11.84
N PRO A 467 23.95 13.62 12.08
CA PRO A 467 22.83 13.42 13.00
C PRO A 467 23.28 13.51 14.47
N ASP A 468 22.30 13.58 15.37
CA ASP A 468 22.51 13.54 16.82
C ASP A 468 21.61 12.46 17.43
N ASP A 469 22.08 11.79 18.49
CA ASP A 469 21.33 10.76 19.20
C ASP A 469 20.71 11.28 20.50
N TRP A 470 19.41 11.55 20.50
CA TRP A 470 18.74 12.16 21.65
C TRP A 470 18.39 11.15 22.77
N HIS A 471 18.85 9.90 22.68
CA HIS A 471 18.72 8.92 23.77
C HIS A 471 19.78 7.81 23.70
N LEU A 472 20.83 7.88 24.53
CA LEU A 472 21.95 6.94 24.48
C LEU A 472 22.42 6.44 25.85
N HIS A 473 22.69 5.13 25.97
CA HIS A 473 23.33 4.52 27.14
C HIS A 473 24.76 4.09 26.84
N LEU A 474 25.73 4.84 27.38
CA LEU A 474 27.17 4.55 27.20
C LEU A 474 27.76 3.62 28.27
N ARG A 475 27.03 3.36 29.37
CA ARG A 475 27.52 2.56 30.52
C ARG A 475 28.79 3.18 31.12
N ASP A 476 29.66 2.41 31.74
CA ASP A 476 30.89 2.93 32.37
C ASP A 476 32.04 1.93 32.20
N GLY A 477 33.26 2.36 32.53
CA GLY A 477 34.46 1.52 32.56
C GLY A 477 34.79 0.92 31.19
N ASP A 478 35.04 -0.39 31.15
CA ASP A 478 35.39 -1.09 29.92
C ASP A 478 34.27 -1.07 28.87
N VAL A 479 33.00 -1.11 29.31
CA VAL A 479 31.87 -1.07 28.38
C VAL A 479 31.79 0.29 27.70
N LEU A 480 32.03 1.39 28.44
CA LEU A 480 32.09 2.73 27.87
C LEU A 480 33.15 2.82 26.76
N ARG A 481 34.38 2.37 27.05
CA ARG A 481 35.48 2.35 26.06
C ARG A 481 35.14 1.53 24.82
N ALA A 482 34.40 0.43 24.99
CA ALA A 482 34.00 -0.44 23.91
C ALA A 482 32.92 0.19 23.00
N VAL A 483 31.94 0.91 23.57
CA VAL A 483 30.73 1.30 22.83
C VAL A 483 30.71 2.75 22.37
N VAL A 484 31.42 3.66 23.05
CA VAL A 484 31.44 5.08 22.66
C VAL A 484 31.98 5.32 21.24
N PRO A 485 32.98 4.58 20.72
CA PRO A 485 33.47 4.81 19.36
C PRO A 485 32.40 4.54 18.30
N HIS A 486 31.51 3.57 18.52
CA HIS A 486 30.44 3.23 17.59
C HIS A 486 29.36 4.32 17.51
N SER A 487 29.10 5.05 18.59
CA SER A 487 28.21 6.22 18.54
C SER A 487 28.93 7.42 17.91
N ALA A 488 30.18 7.66 18.29
CA ALA A 488 30.98 8.78 17.81
C ALA A 488 31.28 8.75 16.31
N SER A 489 31.21 7.57 15.67
CA SER A 489 31.42 7.43 14.22
C SER A 489 30.28 8.00 13.36
N SER A 490 29.06 8.11 13.92
CA SER A 490 27.88 8.53 13.16
C SER A 490 27.21 9.79 13.71
N PHE A 491 27.27 10.01 15.02
CA PHE A 491 26.56 11.10 15.67
C PHE A 491 27.51 12.24 16.05
N GLY A 492 27.04 13.49 15.96
CA GLY A 492 27.78 14.67 16.43
C GLY A 492 27.61 14.89 17.93
N ARG A 493 26.39 14.71 18.43
CA ARG A 493 26.04 14.80 19.85
C ARG A 493 25.21 13.60 20.28
N ALA A 494 25.20 13.33 21.58
CA ALA A 494 24.18 12.47 22.16
C ALA A 494 23.73 12.92 23.55
N ILE A 495 22.44 12.74 23.85
CA ILE A 495 21.92 12.82 25.22
C ILE A 495 22.30 11.54 25.95
N VAL A 496 23.22 11.64 26.90
CA VAL A 496 23.74 10.50 27.65
C VAL A 496 22.88 10.27 28.88
N MET A 497 22.25 9.10 28.95
CA MET A 497 21.34 8.72 30.03
C MET A 497 22.06 8.45 31.36
N PRO A 498 21.45 8.75 32.53
CA PRO A 498 22.15 8.86 33.80
C PRO A 498 22.03 7.62 34.71
N ASN A 499 21.48 6.52 34.21
CA ASN A 499 21.18 5.29 34.98
C ASN A 499 22.41 4.37 35.15
N LEU A 500 23.55 4.96 35.56
CA LEU A 500 24.71 4.22 36.04
C LEU A 500 24.43 3.58 37.40
N LYS A 501 25.43 2.86 37.93
CA LYS A 501 25.41 2.32 39.29
C LYS A 501 26.63 2.84 40.05
N PRO A 502 26.47 3.80 41.00
CA PRO A 502 25.23 4.52 41.35
C PRO A 502 24.73 5.46 40.22
N PRO A 503 23.46 5.89 40.23
CA PRO A 503 22.92 6.81 39.23
C PRO A 503 23.53 8.21 39.35
N ILE A 504 23.53 8.96 38.25
CA ILE A 504 24.09 10.31 38.20
C ILE A 504 23.04 11.31 38.69
N THR A 505 23.06 11.63 39.97
CA THR A 505 22.06 12.50 40.62
C THR A 505 22.54 13.93 40.90
N SER A 506 23.83 14.22 40.64
CA SER A 506 24.43 15.54 40.86
C SER A 506 25.22 16.03 39.65
N THR A 507 25.34 17.34 39.54
CA THR A 507 26.08 18.07 38.50
C THR A 507 27.55 17.69 38.52
N ALA A 508 28.15 17.56 39.72
CA ALA A 508 29.54 17.12 39.86
C ALA A 508 29.77 15.71 39.29
N ALA A 509 28.86 14.78 39.55
CA ALA A 509 28.93 13.44 38.98
C ALA A 509 28.75 13.45 37.45
N ALA A 510 27.84 14.28 36.93
CA ALA A 510 27.64 14.44 35.49
C ALA A 510 28.89 14.99 34.78
N VAL A 511 29.56 15.98 35.38
CA VAL A 511 30.82 16.53 34.87
C VAL A 511 31.92 15.47 34.90
N ALA A 512 32.09 14.75 36.01
CA ALA A 512 33.11 13.70 36.12
C ALA A 512 32.90 12.57 35.09
N TYR A 513 31.64 12.18 34.87
CA TYR A 513 31.31 11.16 33.88
C TYR A 513 31.52 11.67 32.45
N ARG A 514 31.19 12.94 32.14
CA ARG A 514 31.52 13.56 30.86
C ARG A 514 33.02 13.49 30.56
N GLU A 515 33.86 13.84 31.53
CA GLU A 515 35.32 13.76 31.37
C GLU A 515 35.80 12.33 31.11
N SER A 516 35.14 11.34 31.73
CA SER A 516 35.43 9.92 31.49
C SER A 516 35.05 9.48 30.07
N ILE A 517 33.91 9.97 29.55
CA ILE A 517 33.48 9.75 28.17
C ILE A 517 34.46 10.37 27.19
N LEU A 518 34.85 11.63 27.40
CA LEU A 518 35.81 12.34 26.54
C LEU A 518 37.16 11.63 26.48
N LYS A 519 37.64 11.07 27.61
CA LYS A 519 38.88 10.26 27.65
C LYS A 519 38.75 8.93 26.92
N ALA A 520 37.54 8.39 26.77
CA ALA A 520 37.29 7.13 26.07
C ALA A 520 37.08 7.33 24.56
N LEU A 521 36.94 8.56 24.09
CA LEU A 521 36.78 8.86 22.67
C LEU A 521 38.08 8.63 21.88
N PRO A 522 37.97 8.27 20.58
CA PRO A 522 39.10 8.35 19.66
C PRO A 522 39.69 9.77 19.61
N ALA A 523 41.01 9.88 19.39
CA ALA A 523 41.75 11.15 19.49
C ALA A 523 41.19 12.28 18.60
N ASP A 524 40.68 11.95 17.42
CA ASP A 524 40.13 12.92 16.44
C ASP A 524 38.60 13.04 16.51
N SER A 525 37.97 12.53 17.57
CA SER A 525 36.52 12.57 17.69
C SER A 525 36.00 13.96 18.05
N VAL A 526 35.02 14.44 17.27
CA VAL A 526 34.26 15.67 17.55
C VAL A 526 32.96 15.41 18.31
N PHE A 527 32.78 14.19 18.84
CA PHE A 527 31.56 13.80 19.54
C PHE A 527 31.37 14.56 20.84
N SER A 528 30.20 15.16 21.02
CA SER A 528 29.86 15.94 22.21
C SER A 528 28.79 15.24 23.06
N PRO A 529 29.16 14.64 24.20
CA PRO A 529 28.20 14.07 25.15
C PRO A 529 27.43 15.19 25.89
N LEU A 530 26.11 15.17 25.77
CA LEU A 530 25.17 16.07 26.45
C LEU A 530 24.64 15.34 27.69
N MET A 531 25.03 15.80 28.88
CA MET A 531 24.79 15.03 30.10
C MET A 531 23.37 15.21 30.62
N THR A 532 22.90 14.25 31.40
CA THR A 532 21.61 14.31 32.09
C THR A 532 21.75 13.99 33.57
N LEU A 533 20.78 14.40 34.36
CA LEU A 533 20.63 13.96 35.75
C LEU A 533 19.51 12.94 35.88
N TYR A 534 19.69 11.98 36.78
CA TYR A 534 18.67 11.04 37.20
C TYR A 534 17.77 11.71 38.23
N LEU A 535 16.46 11.82 37.95
CA LEU A 535 15.50 12.40 38.89
C LEU A 535 15.23 11.42 40.04
N THR A 536 15.33 11.91 41.27
CA THR A 536 15.03 11.16 42.50
C THR A 536 14.07 11.96 43.37
N ASP A 537 13.42 11.28 44.32
CA ASP A 537 12.59 11.91 45.36
C ASP A 537 13.34 12.97 46.18
N THR A 538 14.67 12.90 46.24
CA THR A 538 15.54 13.79 47.02
C THR A 538 16.26 14.83 46.16
N THR A 539 16.04 14.84 44.84
CA THR A 539 16.64 15.85 43.96
C THR A 539 16.17 17.23 44.42
N SER A 540 17.10 18.18 44.60
CA SER A 540 16.76 19.52 45.06
C SER A 540 16.58 20.48 43.88
N PRO A 541 15.70 21.50 43.97
CA PRO A 541 15.62 22.56 42.98
C PRO A 541 16.96 23.29 42.78
N HIS A 542 17.77 23.41 43.83
CA HIS A 542 19.11 23.99 43.74
C HIS A 542 20.02 23.21 42.78
N GLU A 543 19.91 21.88 42.79
CA GLU A 543 20.67 21.03 41.87
C GLU A 543 20.35 21.33 40.39
N ILE A 544 19.10 21.68 40.07
CA ILE A 544 18.69 22.05 38.72
C ILE A 544 19.35 23.35 38.26
N LYS A 545 19.51 24.31 39.18
CA LYS A 545 20.21 25.58 38.89
C LYS A 545 21.69 25.32 38.61
N LEU A 546 22.35 24.56 39.49
CA LEU A 546 23.75 24.17 39.30
C LEU A 546 23.96 23.42 37.98
N ALA A 547 23.06 22.49 37.67
CA ALA A 547 23.09 21.72 36.44
C ALA A 547 23.01 22.64 35.21
N ARG A 548 22.10 23.62 35.22
CA ARG A 548 21.97 24.57 34.12
C ARG A 548 23.19 25.49 34.00
N GLU A 549 23.68 26.01 35.12
CA GLU A 549 24.86 26.89 35.18
C GLU A 549 26.15 26.19 34.71
N SER A 550 26.25 24.87 34.90
CA SER A 550 27.42 24.09 34.46
C SER A 550 27.66 24.12 32.94
N GLY A 551 26.61 24.35 32.14
CA GLY A 551 26.65 24.22 30.68
C GLY A 551 26.87 22.79 30.16
N VAL A 552 26.94 21.80 31.06
CA VAL A 552 27.22 20.39 30.75
C VAL A 552 25.95 19.53 30.79
N VAL A 553 25.01 19.86 31.69
CA VAL A 553 23.75 19.13 31.83
C VAL A 553 22.66 19.79 30.98
N PHE A 554 22.02 18.99 30.13
CA PHE A 554 21.02 19.45 29.17
C PHE A 554 19.60 19.02 29.48
N ALA A 555 19.40 18.01 30.32
CA ALA A 555 18.06 17.54 30.70
C ALA A 555 18.10 16.71 32.00
N VAL A 556 16.92 16.41 32.53
CA VAL A 556 16.75 15.48 33.66
C VAL A 556 15.87 14.31 33.22
N LYS A 557 16.30 13.08 33.49
CA LYS A 557 15.59 11.86 33.12
C LYS A 557 14.79 11.33 34.31
N LEU A 558 13.48 11.19 34.11
CA LEU A 558 12.56 10.50 35.00
C LEU A 558 12.51 9.00 34.64
N TYR A 559 12.82 8.18 35.63
CA TYR A 559 12.47 6.76 35.64
C TYR A 559 11.49 6.51 36.78
N PRO A 560 10.31 5.94 36.50
CA PRO A 560 9.47 5.37 37.55
C PRO A 560 10.24 4.25 38.28
N ALA A 561 10.11 4.20 39.61
CA ALA A 561 10.85 3.25 40.44
C ALA A 561 10.61 1.80 39.96
N GLY A 562 11.69 1.11 39.55
CA GLY A 562 11.66 -0.27 39.06
C GLY A 562 11.22 -0.48 37.59
N ALA A 563 10.98 0.59 36.82
CA ALA A 563 10.50 0.48 35.43
C ALA A 563 11.47 -0.18 34.45
N THR A 564 12.78 -0.06 34.66
CA THR A 564 13.79 -0.56 33.71
C THR A 564 15.14 -0.80 34.40
N THR A 565 16.16 -1.17 33.61
CA THR A 565 17.52 -1.44 34.08
C THR A 565 18.06 -0.25 34.88
N ASN A 566 18.47 -0.54 36.14
CA ASN A 566 19.04 0.41 37.11
C ASN A 566 18.08 1.54 37.54
N SER A 567 16.76 1.31 37.55
CA SER A 567 15.79 2.33 37.98
C SER A 567 15.24 2.15 39.40
N GLN A 568 15.91 1.41 40.27
CA GLN A 568 15.45 1.15 41.64
C GLN A 568 15.35 2.43 42.48
N ASP A 569 16.25 3.38 42.27
CA ASP A 569 16.28 4.68 42.96
C ASP A 569 15.40 5.74 42.26
N GLY A 570 14.46 5.28 41.42
CA GLY A 570 13.50 6.11 40.69
C GLY A 570 12.52 6.87 41.57
N VAL A 571 11.74 7.75 40.93
CA VAL A 571 10.74 8.57 41.61
C VAL A 571 9.57 7.71 42.07
N THR A 572 9.12 7.91 43.31
CA THR A 572 7.94 7.22 43.89
C THR A 572 6.67 8.05 43.80
N ASP A 573 6.79 9.38 43.89
CA ASP A 573 5.67 10.31 43.79
C ASP A 573 6.11 11.59 43.07
N LEU A 574 5.75 11.68 41.78
CA LEU A 574 6.12 12.80 40.92
C LEU A 574 5.46 14.11 41.36
N PHE A 575 4.22 14.06 41.83
CA PHE A 575 3.43 15.26 42.13
C PHE A 575 3.57 15.75 43.56
N GLY A 576 3.86 14.87 44.52
CA GLY A 576 4.10 15.26 45.90
C GLY A 576 5.55 15.64 46.16
N LYS A 577 6.51 14.81 45.73
CA LYS A 577 7.93 14.99 46.10
C LYS A 577 8.74 15.78 45.07
N CYS A 578 8.46 15.59 43.79
CA CYS A 578 9.28 16.19 42.73
C CYS A 578 8.74 17.53 42.19
N LEU A 579 7.54 17.95 42.56
CA LEU A 579 6.92 19.16 42.01
C LEU A 579 7.80 20.43 42.13
N PRO A 580 8.46 20.74 43.27
CA PRO A 580 9.34 21.90 43.35
C PRO A 580 10.52 21.84 42.37
N VAL A 581 11.02 20.64 42.09
CA VAL A 581 12.10 20.41 41.12
C VAL A 581 11.60 20.63 39.70
N LEU A 582 10.40 20.13 39.38
CA LEU A 582 9.77 20.31 38.06
C LEU A 582 9.47 21.78 37.77
N GLU A 583 9.02 22.54 38.78
CA GLU A 583 8.82 23.99 38.66
C GLU A 583 10.14 24.73 38.40
N GLU A 584 11.23 24.31 39.03
CA GLU A 584 12.55 24.91 38.78
C GLU A 584 13.09 24.52 37.40
N MET A 585 12.90 23.27 36.96
CA MET A 585 13.22 22.84 35.60
C MET A 585 12.52 23.69 34.55
N ALA A 586 11.23 23.97 34.75
CA ALA A 586 10.47 24.87 33.91
C ALA A 586 11.07 26.29 33.85
N LYS A 587 11.46 26.87 35.00
CA LYS A 587 12.10 28.21 35.06
C LYS A 587 13.44 28.24 34.33
N GLN A 588 14.24 27.18 34.45
CA GLN A 588 15.55 27.04 33.80
C GLN A 588 15.45 26.60 32.33
N ASN A 589 14.24 26.36 31.81
CA ASN A 589 13.99 25.77 30.49
C ASN A 589 14.75 24.44 30.30
N MET A 590 14.84 23.66 31.38
CA MET A 590 15.48 22.34 31.43
C MET A 590 14.44 21.26 31.09
N PRO A 591 14.61 20.51 29.98
CA PRO A 591 13.68 19.45 29.61
C PRO A 591 13.61 18.30 30.61
N LEU A 592 12.41 17.77 30.81
CA LEU A 592 12.15 16.50 31.47
C LEU A 592 12.06 15.40 30.42
N LEU A 593 12.94 14.40 30.50
CA LEU A 593 12.91 13.21 29.66
C LEU A 593 12.18 12.12 30.44
N VAL A 594 11.17 11.47 29.86
CA VAL A 594 10.34 10.51 30.62
C VAL A 594 10.43 9.10 30.03
N HIS A 595 10.82 8.13 30.87
CA HIS A 595 10.51 6.71 30.61
C HIS A 595 9.04 6.48 30.94
N GLY A 596 8.19 6.48 29.91
CA GLY A 596 6.75 6.56 30.10
C GLY A 596 6.07 5.23 30.37
N GLU A 597 6.42 4.49 31.42
CA GLU A 597 5.72 3.25 31.82
C GLU A 597 5.43 3.23 33.32
N VAL A 598 4.21 2.84 33.72
CA VAL A 598 3.93 2.52 35.14
C VAL A 598 4.57 1.19 35.53
N THR A 599 4.80 0.98 36.81
CA THR A 599 5.46 -0.23 37.34
C THR A 599 4.56 -1.13 38.18
N ASP A 600 3.27 -0.77 38.26
CA ASP A 600 2.25 -1.52 38.96
C ASP A 600 2.25 -3.00 38.49
N PRO A 601 2.42 -3.98 39.41
CA PRO A 601 2.41 -5.39 39.07
C PRO A 601 1.08 -5.87 38.50
N ASP A 602 -0.04 -5.17 38.79
CA ASP A 602 -1.36 -5.50 38.29
C ASP A 602 -1.61 -4.96 36.86
N VAL A 603 -0.71 -4.11 36.34
CA VAL A 603 -0.78 -3.59 34.96
C VAL A 603 0.13 -4.42 34.04
N ASP A 604 -0.51 -5.02 33.04
CA ASP A 604 0.18 -5.81 32.00
C ASP A 604 1.26 -4.98 31.29
N VAL A 605 2.42 -5.59 31.06
CA VAL A 605 3.60 -4.92 30.48
C VAL A 605 3.33 -4.26 29.13
N PHE A 606 2.34 -4.74 28.37
CA PHE A 606 1.96 -4.14 27.08
C PHE A 606 1.11 -2.87 27.25
N ASP A 607 0.45 -2.67 28.40
CA ASP A 607 -0.45 -1.55 28.67
C ASP A 607 0.20 -0.43 29.52
N ARG A 608 1.37 -0.69 30.12
CA ARG A 608 2.07 0.24 31.02
C ARG A 608 2.31 1.64 30.44
N GLU A 609 2.61 1.71 29.14
CA GLU A 609 2.86 2.99 28.47
C GLU A 609 1.60 3.85 28.37
N LYS A 610 0.47 3.22 28.01
CA LYS A 610 -0.82 3.89 27.95
C LYS A 610 -1.26 4.38 29.32
N VAL A 611 -1.17 3.52 30.34
CA VAL A 611 -1.56 3.90 31.71
C VAL A 611 -0.70 5.06 32.22
N PHE A 612 0.60 5.09 31.90
CA PHE A 612 1.46 6.22 32.26
C PHE A 612 1.00 7.53 31.60
N ILE A 613 0.60 7.49 30.33
CA ILE A 613 0.07 8.67 29.63
C ILE A 613 -1.15 9.23 30.38
N ASP A 614 -2.12 8.36 30.66
CA ASP A 614 -3.41 8.73 31.23
C ASP A 614 -3.28 9.24 32.68
N THR A 615 -2.42 8.60 33.48
CA THR A 615 -2.36 8.82 34.94
C THR A 615 -1.27 9.79 35.39
N ILE A 616 -0.17 9.91 34.63
CA ILE A 616 1.00 10.70 35.06
C ILE A 616 1.31 11.79 34.04
N LEU A 617 1.54 11.44 32.77
CA LEU A 617 2.07 12.38 31.78
C LEU A 617 1.08 13.50 31.44
N GLN A 618 -0.16 13.14 31.10
CA GLN A 618 -1.19 14.13 30.74
C GLN A 618 -1.49 15.09 31.91
N PRO A 619 -1.71 14.62 33.16
CA PRO A 619 -1.85 15.52 34.31
C PRO A 619 -0.61 16.40 34.56
N SER A 620 0.60 15.88 34.32
CA SER A 620 1.84 16.64 34.49
C SER A 620 1.92 17.85 33.56
N ILE A 621 1.61 17.65 32.29
CA ILE A 621 1.64 18.71 31.29
C ILE A 621 0.52 19.73 31.53
N GLN A 622 -0.65 19.30 32.01
CA GLN A 622 -1.73 20.21 32.38
C GLN A 622 -1.36 21.09 33.58
N ARG A 623 -0.63 20.55 34.56
CA ARG A 623 -0.23 21.27 35.77
C ARG A 623 0.95 22.21 35.53
N LEU A 624 1.91 21.82 34.69
CA LEU A 624 3.12 22.59 34.38
C LEU A 624 3.30 22.73 32.85
N PRO A 625 2.43 23.48 32.15
CA PRO A 625 2.47 23.60 30.68
C PRO A 625 3.76 24.23 30.15
N GLN A 626 4.47 25.00 30.97
CA GLN A 626 5.76 25.60 30.63
C GLN A 626 6.93 24.60 30.62
N LEU A 627 6.77 23.41 31.22
CA LEU A 627 7.81 22.39 31.25
C LEU A 627 7.95 21.74 29.87
N LYS A 628 9.18 21.72 29.34
CA LYS A 628 9.49 20.93 28.14
C LYS A 628 9.55 19.45 28.51
N VAL A 629 8.87 18.60 27.75
CA VAL A 629 8.84 17.16 28.00
C VAL A 629 9.18 16.39 26.73
N VAL A 630 10.07 15.42 26.85
CA VAL A 630 10.31 14.41 25.81
C VAL A 630 9.81 13.07 26.32
N MET A 631 8.79 12.53 25.67
CA MET A 631 8.37 11.14 25.89
C MET A 631 9.35 10.24 25.16
N GLU A 632 10.23 9.60 25.92
CA GLU A 632 11.29 8.80 25.33
C GLU A 632 10.75 7.51 24.70
N HIS A 633 11.45 7.05 23.64
CA HIS A 633 11.31 5.73 23.01
C HIS A 633 9.86 5.22 22.96
N ILE A 634 8.96 6.02 22.39
CA ILE A 634 7.54 5.68 22.35
C ILE A 634 7.30 4.37 21.56
N THR A 635 6.40 3.53 22.07
CA THR A 635 6.15 2.19 21.50
C THR A 635 4.70 1.94 21.12
N THR A 636 3.83 2.91 21.41
CA THR A 636 2.40 2.79 21.17
C THR A 636 1.81 3.91 20.32
N MET A 637 0.74 3.58 19.61
CA MET A 637 -0.12 4.54 18.91
C MET A 637 -0.70 5.55 19.92
N GLU A 638 -1.05 5.10 21.12
CA GLU A 638 -1.55 5.97 22.18
C GLU A 638 -0.57 7.10 22.47
N ALA A 639 0.73 6.79 22.58
CA ALA A 639 1.79 7.79 22.72
C ALA A 639 1.91 8.71 21.50
N VAL A 640 1.87 8.17 20.28
CA VAL A 640 1.87 8.97 19.04
C VAL A 640 0.72 9.99 19.05
N ARG A 641 -0.51 9.52 19.29
CA ARG A 641 -1.71 10.37 19.34
C ARG A 641 -1.63 11.41 20.43
N PHE A 642 -1.12 11.04 21.59
CA PHE A 642 -0.91 11.97 22.69
C PHE A 642 0.02 13.11 22.26
N VAL A 643 1.21 12.79 21.75
CA VAL A 643 2.21 13.78 21.31
C VAL A 643 1.66 14.68 20.19
N GLU A 644 0.94 14.11 19.22
CA GLU A 644 0.35 14.87 18.11
C GLU A 644 -0.76 15.82 18.57
N SER A 645 -1.69 15.30 19.39
CA SER A 645 -2.86 16.04 19.89
C SER A 645 -2.53 17.08 20.96
N CYS A 646 -1.38 16.95 21.61
CA CYS A 646 -0.98 17.84 22.70
C CYS A 646 -0.69 19.24 22.14
N SER A 647 -1.68 20.12 22.23
CA SER A 647 -1.59 21.54 21.87
C SER A 647 -1.15 22.43 23.04
N TYR A 648 -1.11 21.87 24.25
CA TYR A 648 -0.74 22.54 25.49
C TYR A 648 0.68 22.12 25.89
N GLY A 649 1.60 23.08 26.03
CA GLY A 649 2.98 22.83 26.42
C GLY A 649 3.91 22.33 25.29
N SER A 650 5.18 22.09 25.64
CA SER A 650 6.23 21.71 24.68
C SER A 650 6.56 20.22 24.82
N VAL A 651 5.77 19.38 24.14
CA VAL A 651 5.91 17.92 24.16
C VAL A 651 6.47 17.39 22.85
N ALA A 652 7.50 16.56 22.95
CA ALA A 652 8.11 15.82 21.85
C ALA A 652 8.30 14.34 22.21
N ALA A 653 8.76 13.53 21.27
CA ALA A 653 9.10 12.14 21.51
C ALA A 653 10.30 11.67 20.70
N THR A 654 11.08 10.77 21.30
CA THR A 654 12.12 10.02 20.59
C THR A 654 11.59 8.66 20.13
N VAL A 655 12.14 8.15 19.03
CA VAL A 655 11.77 6.86 18.47
C VAL A 655 13.01 6.07 18.08
N THR A 656 13.10 4.83 18.57
CA THR A 656 14.24 3.91 18.39
C THR A 656 14.14 3.13 17.07
N PRO A 657 15.24 2.58 16.52
CA PRO A 657 15.16 1.76 15.31
C PRO A 657 14.41 0.43 15.54
N GLN A 658 14.56 -0.22 16.70
CA GLN A 658 13.88 -1.48 17.01
C GLN A 658 12.35 -1.34 17.03
N HIS A 659 11.81 -0.24 17.55
CA HIS A 659 10.35 -0.02 17.60
C HIS A 659 9.76 0.38 16.24
N LEU A 660 10.60 0.75 15.26
CA LEU A 660 10.18 0.94 13.87
C LEU A 660 10.20 -0.37 13.08
N LEU A 661 11.15 -1.26 13.38
CA LEU A 661 11.44 -2.46 12.58
C LEU A 661 10.92 -3.76 13.17
N LEU A 662 10.66 -3.82 14.48
CA LEU A 662 10.29 -5.05 15.18
C LEU A 662 8.93 -4.88 15.86
N ASN A 663 8.17 -5.97 15.87
CA ASN A 663 7.00 -6.12 16.72
C ASN A 663 7.23 -7.28 17.69
N ARG A 664 6.33 -7.48 18.66
CA ARG A 664 6.52 -8.48 19.72
C ARG A 664 6.72 -9.92 19.23
N ASN A 665 6.34 -10.26 18.00
CA ASN A 665 6.63 -11.59 17.45
C ASN A 665 8.14 -11.84 17.33
N ALA A 666 8.95 -10.79 17.12
CA ALA A 666 10.41 -10.88 17.07
C ALA A 666 11.02 -11.35 18.41
N LEU A 667 10.29 -11.23 19.53
CA LEU A 667 10.71 -11.79 20.82
C LEU A 667 10.59 -13.31 20.86
N PHE A 668 9.77 -13.91 20.00
CA PHE A 668 9.40 -15.33 20.07
C PHE A 668 9.67 -16.10 18.77
N GLN A 669 10.30 -15.46 17.77
CA GLN A 669 10.57 -16.07 16.48
C GLN A 669 11.58 -17.21 16.60
N GLY A 670 11.13 -18.44 16.36
CA GLY A 670 11.96 -19.64 16.50
C GLY A 670 12.39 -19.97 17.94
N GLY A 671 11.81 -19.29 18.94
CA GLY A 671 12.21 -19.37 20.34
C GLY A 671 12.26 -17.98 20.99
N LEU A 672 12.51 -17.93 22.30
CA LEU A 672 12.71 -16.65 23.00
C LEU A 672 14.02 -15.99 22.51
N GLN A 673 13.91 -14.79 21.96
CA GLN A 673 15.01 -14.00 21.43
C GLN A 673 15.39 -12.88 22.42
N PRO A 674 16.31 -13.12 23.38
CA PRO A 674 16.63 -12.15 24.42
C PRO A 674 17.25 -10.86 23.87
N HIS A 675 17.97 -10.93 22.74
CA HIS A 675 18.58 -9.75 22.10
C HIS A 675 17.55 -8.79 21.50
N ASN A 676 16.29 -9.21 21.34
CA ASN A 676 15.18 -8.36 20.92
C ASN A 676 14.39 -7.78 22.13
N TYR A 677 14.74 -8.15 23.36
CA TYR A 677 14.06 -7.69 24.56
C TYR A 677 14.61 -6.35 25.07
N CYS A 678 13.75 -5.32 25.07
CA CYS A 678 13.96 -3.98 25.64
C CYS A 678 12.74 -3.52 26.45
N LEU A 679 12.88 -2.35 27.08
CA LEU A 679 11.78 -1.65 27.75
C LEU A 679 11.70 -0.21 27.21
N PRO A 680 10.52 0.30 26.83
CA PRO A 680 9.24 -0.42 26.80
C PRO A 680 9.27 -1.63 25.86
N VAL A 681 8.53 -2.68 26.19
CA VAL A 681 8.61 -3.95 25.44
C VAL A 681 8.09 -3.76 24.02
N LEU A 682 8.67 -4.48 23.04
CA LEU A 682 8.11 -4.56 21.69
C LEU A 682 6.62 -4.87 21.77
N LYS A 683 5.79 -4.06 21.11
CA LYS A 683 4.32 -4.15 21.21
C LYS A 683 3.73 -4.95 20.05
N ARG A 684 2.40 -5.15 20.08
CA ARG A 684 1.67 -5.73 18.95
C ARG A 684 1.94 -4.90 17.69
N GLU A 685 1.82 -5.55 16.53
CA GLU A 685 1.67 -4.85 15.25
C GLU A 685 0.51 -3.81 15.29
N ILE A 686 -0.41 -3.93 16.26
CA ILE A 686 -1.51 -2.96 16.48
C ILE A 686 -1.14 -1.74 17.34
N HIS A 687 -0.17 -1.77 18.23
CA HIS A 687 0.35 -0.50 18.80
C HIS A 687 1.21 0.26 17.78
N SER A 688 1.48 -0.44 16.70
CA SER A 688 1.85 0.03 15.39
C SER A 688 0.64 0.20 14.44
N PHE A 689 -0.61 0.28 14.90
CA PHE A 689 -1.82 0.36 14.06
C PHE A 689 -2.94 1.20 14.73
N LEU A 690 -3.61 2.02 13.93
CA LEU A 690 -4.90 2.63 14.30
C LEU A 690 -6.01 1.58 14.39
N PRO A 691 -7.26 1.92 14.80
CA PRO A 691 -8.33 0.94 14.93
C PRO A 691 -8.47 0.11 13.65
N CYS A 692 -9.00 -1.10 13.81
CA CYS A 692 -9.29 -2.09 12.77
C CYS A 692 -10.18 -1.50 11.69
N SER A 693 -9.54 -0.75 10.81
CA SER A 693 -10.15 0.22 9.94
C SER A 693 -9.21 0.57 8.78
N VAL A 694 -7.92 0.80 9.01
CA VAL A 694 -6.96 1.06 7.91
C VAL A 694 -6.33 -0.25 7.39
N ARG A 695 -7.11 -1.26 6.96
CA ARG A 695 -6.56 -2.44 6.25
C ARG A 695 -7.10 -2.53 4.82
N LYS A 696 -6.47 -1.75 3.93
CA LYS A 696 -6.11 -2.13 2.55
C LYS A 696 -5.32 -0.98 1.90
N ALA A 697 -4.11 -0.77 2.40
CA ALA A 697 -3.02 -0.35 1.54
C ALA A 697 -2.28 -1.65 1.16
N GLY A 698 -2.62 -2.23 0.01
CA GLY A 698 -1.85 -3.30 -0.62
C GLY A 698 -0.61 -2.75 -1.32
N LEU A 699 0.11 -1.84 -0.65
CA LEU A 699 1.50 -1.51 -0.91
C LEU A 699 2.22 -2.12 0.29
N VAL A 700 2.69 -3.36 0.15
CA VAL A 700 3.32 -4.07 1.26
C VAL A 700 4.74 -3.54 1.42
N ALA A 701 4.90 -2.40 2.10
CA ALA A 701 6.08 -2.22 2.92
C ALA A 701 5.93 -3.19 4.11
N ALA A 702 6.95 -4.01 4.34
CA ALA A 702 6.93 -5.11 5.29
C ALA A 702 6.39 -4.72 6.69
N PHE A 703 5.25 -5.32 7.06
CA PHE A 703 4.89 -5.86 8.37
C PHE A 703 5.43 -5.25 9.69
N TYR A 704 5.60 -3.93 9.84
CA TYR A 704 5.90 -3.36 11.16
C TYR A 704 5.30 -1.95 11.33
N GLY A 705 5.02 -1.56 12.57
CA GLY A 705 5.20 -0.14 12.91
C GLY A 705 4.17 0.92 12.50
N GLN A 706 3.12 0.67 11.68
CA GLN A 706 2.39 1.74 10.93
C GLN A 706 2.11 3.06 11.67
N ALA A 707 1.67 3.08 12.92
CA ALA A 707 1.41 4.33 13.64
C ALA A 707 2.70 5.13 13.92
N ILE A 708 3.74 4.47 14.42
CA ILE A 708 5.03 5.09 14.77
C ILE A 708 5.83 5.41 13.51
N VAL A 709 5.87 4.49 12.54
CA VAL A 709 6.51 4.72 11.23
C VAL A 709 5.86 5.92 10.55
N SER A 710 4.52 5.95 10.46
CA SER A 710 3.78 7.10 9.89
C SER A 710 4.12 8.40 10.62
N ALA A 711 4.18 8.40 11.95
CA ALA A 711 4.51 9.58 12.74
C ALA A 711 5.91 10.12 12.41
N VAL A 712 6.96 9.27 12.40
CA VAL A 712 8.33 9.72 12.11
C VAL A 712 8.53 10.08 10.63
N THR A 713 7.80 9.44 9.71
CA THR A 713 7.85 9.74 8.26
C THR A 713 6.84 10.80 7.82
N SER A 714 6.05 11.36 8.74
CA SER A 714 5.09 12.43 8.45
C SER A 714 5.80 13.76 8.15
N GLY A 715 6.97 13.99 8.76
CA GLY A 715 7.67 15.28 8.80
C GLY A 715 7.26 16.16 9.99
N ASN A 716 6.51 15.61 10.94
CA ASN A 716 6.16 16.29 12.19
C ASN A 716 7.43 16.52 13.05
N LYS A 717 7.64 17.77 13.44
CA LYS A 717 8.84 18.23 14.16
C LYS A 717 8.92 17.74 15.61
N LYS A 718 7.81 17.23 16.16
CA LYS A 718 7.75 16.67 17.52
C LYS A 718 8.42 15.31 17.65
N PHE A 719 8.76 14.64 16.54
CA PHE A 719 9.44 13.34 16.56
C PHE A 719 10.86 13.48 16.06
N PHE A 720 11.82 12.91 16.80
CA PHE A 720 13.22 12.88 16.43
C PHE A 720 13.92 11.60 16.87
N LEU A 721 15.10 11.36 16.32
CA LEU A 721 15.90 10.17 16.57
C LEU A 721 16.29 10.06 18.05
N GLY A 722 16.09 8.89 18.65
CA GLY A 722 16.72 8.53 19.91
C GLY A 722 16.88 7.02 19.91
N THR A 723 18.12 6.54 19.94
CA THR A 723 18.39 5.13 19.66
C THR A 723 17.97 4.20 20.77
N ASP A 724 18.04 4.68 22.02
CA ASP A 724 18.03 3.84 23.21
C ASP A 724 19.00 2.66 23.05
N SER A 725 20.17 2.93 22.45
CA SER A 725 21.21 1.91 22.31
C SER A 725 21.70 1.54 23.71
N ALA A 726 21.34 0.35 24.15
CA ALA A 726 21.49 -0.12 25.52
C ALA A 726 22.35 -1.41 25.56
N PRO A 727 23.68 -1.29 25.48
CA PRO A 727 24.58 -2.44 25.43
C PRO A 727 24.55 -3.25 26.72
N HIS A 728 24.56 -4.56 26.55
CA HIS A 728 24.74 -5.57 27.57
C HIS A 728 25.67 -6.67 27.04
N GLU A 729 26.53 -7.18 27.90
CA GLU A 729 27.33 -8.37 27.60
C GLU A 729 26.41 -9.57 27.36
N LYS A 730 26.80 -10.44 26.43
CA LYS A 730 26.00 -11.53 25.88
C LYS A 730 25.44 -12.46 26.97
N ARG A 731 26.25 -12.87 27.94
CA ARG A 731 25.80 -13.75 29.04
C ARG A 731 24.76 -13.08 29.94
N ARG A 732 24.76 -11.73 30.04
CA ARG A 732 23.70 -10.99 30.76
C ARG A 732 22.37 -10.94 30.01
N LYS A 733 22.39 -11.07 28.68
CA LYS A 733 21.18 -11.21 27.84
C LYS A 733 20.69 -12.66 27.83
N GLU A 734 21.60 -13.61 27.65
CA GLU A 734 21.35 -15.05 27.57
C GLU A 734 21.41 -15.71 28.96
N SER A 735 20.59 -15.24 29.89
CA SER A 735 20.51 -15.76 31.26
C SER A 735 19.07 -16.06 31.69
N PRO A 736 18.84 -16.72 32.84
CA PRO A 736 17.49 -16.92 33.38
C PRO A 736 16.70 -15.62 33.61
N CYS A 737 17.39 -14.48 33.75
CA CYS A 737 16.80 -13.16 33.86
C CYS A 737 17.55 -12.19 32.92
N GLY A 738 17.28 -12.31 31.62
CA GLY A 738 17.92 -11.51 30.58
C GLY A 738 17.70 -9.99 30.77
N CYS A 739 18.78 -9.21 30.69
CA CYS A 739 18.69 -7.75 30.80
C CYS A 739 17.90 -7.13 29.65
N ALA A 740 17.07 -6.12 29.93
CA ALA A 740 16.38 -5.33 28.90
C ALA A 740 17.31 -4.30 28.26
N GLY A 741 17.37 -4.29 26.93
CA GLY A 741 18.14 -3.34 26.13
C GLY A 741 18.61 -3.94 24.81
N ILE A 742 18.60 -3.15 23.73
CA ILE A 742 19.08 -3.55 22.41
C ILE A 742 20.29 -2.68 22.05
N TYR A 743 21.37 -3.30 21.58
CA TYR A 743 22.55 -2.58 21.16
C TYR A 743 22.49 -2.25 19.67
N ASN A 744 22.15 -1.02 19.31
CA ASN A 744 21.89 -0.65 17.91
C ASN A 744 22.77 0.52 17.40
N ALA A 745 23.57 1.16 18.26
CA ALA A 745 24.43 2.29 17.88
C ALA A 745 25.24 2.07 16.58
N PRO A 746 25.88 0.88 16.34
CA PRO A 746 26.66 0.65 15.13
C PRO A 746 25.84 0.62 13.83
N VAL A 747 24.53 0.40 13.91
CA VAL A 747 23.64 0.18 12.76
C VAL A 747 22.50 1.20 12.66
N ALA A 748 22.35 2.08 13.66
CA ALA A 748 21.17 2.93 13.82
C ALA A 748 20.84 3.74 12.56
N ILE A 749 21.81 4.46 12.00
CA ILE A 749 21.60 5.30 10.80
C ILE A 749 21.21 4.46 9.58
N SER A 750 21.81 3.28 9.40
CA SER A 750 21.43 2.33 8.35
C SER A 750 20.00 1.86 8.49
N LEU A 751 19.57 1.56 9.72
CA LEU A 751 18.22 1.10 10.03
C LEU A 751 17.17 2.20 9.84
N TYR A 752 17.44 3.44 10.26
CA TYR A 752 16.53 4.56 9.96
C TYR A 752 16.46 4.84 8.46
N ALA A 753 17.58 4.80 7.74
CA ALA A 753 17.58 4.97 6.28
C ALA A 753 16.72 3.91 5.59
N LYS A 754 16.85 2.64 6.00
CA LYS A 754 15.99 1.54 5.54
C LYS A 754 14.50 1.85 5.78
N VAL A 755 14.11 2.22 7.00
CA VAL A 755 12.70 2.53 7.34
C VAL A 755 12.17 3.69 6.48
N PHE A 756 12.94 4.77 6.33
CA PHE A 756 12.51 5.92 5.54
C PHE A 756 12.51 5.65 4.04
N GLU A 757 13.36 4.75 3.53
CA GLU A 757 13.32 4.27 2.14
C GLU A 757 12.08 3.41 1.88
N GLU A 758 11.82 2.42 2.73
CA GLU A 758 10.66 1.53 2.63
C GLU A 758 9.34 2.32 2.76
N ALA A 759 9.33 3.40 3.54
CA ALA A 759 8.19 4.31 3.65
C ALA A 759 8.07 5.34 2.52
N GLY A 760 8.98 5.34 1.53
CA GLY A 760 8.99 6.31 0.44
C GLY A 760 9.27 7.76 0.90
N ALA A 761 9.93 7.92 2.04
CA ALA A 761 10.06 9.18 2.77
C ALA A 761 11.52 9.60 3.04
N LEU A 762 12.52 9.08 2.30
CA LEU A 762 13.95 9.42 2.47
C LEU A 762 14.24 10.92 2.56
N GLY A 763 13.50 11.77 1.84
CA GLY A 763 13.63 13.23 1.91
C GLY A 763 13.31 13.84 3.28
N LYS A 764 12.72 13.08 4.21
CA LYS A 764 12.41 13.49 5.58
C LYS A 764 13.40 12.95 6.62
N LEU A 765 14.31 12.05 6.22
CA LEU A 765 15.28 11.42 7.13
C LEU A 765 16.18 12.47 7.80
N GLU A 766 16.66 13.46 7.05
CA GLU A 766 17.53 14.50 7.59
C GLU A 766 16.85 15.31 8.71
N ALA A 767 15.58 15.67 8.52
CA ALA A 767 14.85 16.42 9.53
C ALA A 767 14.70 15.63 10.85
N PHE A 768 14.31 14.36 10.74
CA PHE A 768 14.13 13.46 11.88
C PHE A 768 15.44 13.20 12.65
N THR A 769 16.54 13.02 11.92
CA THR A 769 17.84 12.63 12.49
C THR A 769 18.71 13.81 12.93
N SER A 770 18.53 14.99 12.32
CA SER A 770 19.52 16.08 12.40
C SER A 770 18.94 17.46 12.72
N PHE A 771 17.62 17.70 12.56
CA PHE A 771 17.03 19.03 12.73
C PHE A 771 16.07 19.12 13.91
N ASN A 772 15.14 18.18 14.01
CA ASN A 772 14.03 18.25 14.97
C ASN A 772 14.52 18.24 16.43
N GLY A 773 15.52 17.42 16.74
CA GLY A 773 16.11 17.35 18.08
C GLY A 773 16.85 18.64 18.48
N PRO A 774 17.84 19.13 17.71
CA PRO A 774 18.49 20.40 18.03
C PRO A 774 17.50 21.56 18.19
N ASP A 775 16.50 21.64 17.31
CA ASP A 775 15.45 22.66 17.37
C ASP A 775 14.67 22.58 18.70
N PHE A 776 14.34 21.37 19.19
CA PHE A 776 13.62 21.18 20.46
C PHE A 776 14.49 21.55 21.68
N TYR A 777 15.74 21.11 21.69
CA TYR A 777 16.71 21.37 22.76
C TYR A 777 17.29 22.79 22.75
N GLY A 778 17.02 23.58 21.69
CA GLY A 778 17.54 24.94 21.55
C GLY A 778 19.03 24.98 21.20
N LEU A 779 19.51 23.96 20.47
CA LEU A 779 20.89 23.80 20.05
C LEU A 779 21.03 24.11 18.55
N PRO A 780 22.20 24.59 18.09
CA PRO A 780 22.45 24.78 16.67
C PRO A 780 22.42 23.44 15.93
N ARG A 781 21.92 23.44 14.70
CA ARG A 781 22.04 22.28 13.81
C ARG A 781 23.52 22.09 13.45
N ASN A 782 23.96 20.84 13.30
CA ASN A 782 25.33 20.54 12.90
C ASN A 782 25.62 21.13 11.50
N THR A 783 26.87 21.49 11.24
CA THR A 783 27.33 22.00 9.94
C THR A 783 28.07 20.93 9.13
N SER A 784 28.65 19.95 9.82
CA SER A 784 29.21 18.74 9.26
C SER A 784 28.13 17.88 8.61
N LYS A 785 28.55 17.01 7.69
CA LYS A 785 27.66 16.11 6.94
C LYS A 785 28.21 14.70 6.96
N ILE A 786 27.31 13.73 6.86
CA ILE A 786 27.65 12.33 6.62
C ILE A 786 27.07 11.90 5.28
N LYS A 787 27.73 10.93 4.64
CA LYS A 787 27.27 10.30 3.41
C LYS A 787 26.76 8.90 3.72
N LEU A 788 25.51 8.64 3.37
CA LEU A 788 24.95 7.30 3.30
C LEU A 788 25.09 6.81 1.87
N THR A 789 25.85 5.76 1.67
CA THR A 789 25.98 5.10 0.37
C THR A 789 25.15 3.83 0.39
N ARG A 790 24.36 3.59 -0.66
CA ARG A 790 23.66 2.32 -0.83
C ARG A 790 24.65 1.24 -1.26
N THR A 791 25.33 0.65 -0.29
CA THR A 791 26.32 -0.42 -0.45
C THR A 791 26.00 -1.49 0.59
N PRO A 792 25.54 -2.68 0.16
CA PRO A 792 25.24 -3.78 1.06
C PRO A 792 26.46 -4.12 1.92
N TRP A 793 26.26 -4.19 3.23
CA TRP A 793 27.29 -4.60 4.18
C TRP A 793 26.70 -5.52 5.24
N LYS A 794 27.54 -6.47 5.71
CA LYS A 794 27.12 -7.46 6.70
C LYS A 794 27.39 -6.95 8.10
N VAL A 795 26.37 -6.97 8.95
CA VAL A 795 26.51 -6.63 10.37
C VAL A 795 27.28 -7.76 11.07
N PRO A 796 28.31 -7.43 11.88
CA PRO A 796 29.02 -8.45 12.67
C PRO A 796 28.07 -9.25 13.58
N GLU A 797 28.31 -10.55 13.72
CA GLU A 797 27.55 -11.42 14.63
C GLU A 797 27.67 -10.98 16.10
N SER A 798 28.83 -10.44 16.46
CA SER A 798 29.11 -9.88 17.77
C SER A 798 30.36 -8.99 17.71
N PHE A 799 30.51 -8.13 18.72
CA PHE A 799 31.73 -7.39 18.99
C PHE A 799 32.39 -7.99 20.25
N SER A 800 33.62 -8.51 20.10
CA SER A 800 34.35 -9.15 21.20
C SER A 800 35.26 -8.17 21.93
N PHE A 801 35.15 -8.16 23.26
CA PHE A 801 35.97 -7.34 24.15
C PHE A 801 36.56 -8.19 25.28
N SER A 802 37.51 -7.63 26.03
CA SER A 802 38.18 -8.32 27.15
C SER A 802 37.21 -8.80 28.25
N PHE A 803 36.07 -8.12 28.42
CA PHE A 803 35.05 -8.47 29.41
C PHE A 803 33.95 -9.39 28.86
N GLY A 804 33.96 -9.70 27.56
CA GLY A 804 32.95 -10.52 26.89
C GLY A 804 32.44 -9.91 25.58
N ASP A 805 31.48 -10.61 24.96
CA ASP A 805 30.91 -10.22 23.68
C ASP A 805 29.67 -9.34 23.86
N ILE A 806 29.44 -8.40 22.94
CA ILE A 806 28.19 -7.65 22.81
C ILE A 806 27.58 -7.96 21.44
N VAL A 807 26.31 -8.38 21.43
CA VAL A 807 25.58 -8.71 20.20
C VAL A 807 24.83 -7.47 19.70
N PRO A 808 25.09 -6.97 18.48
CA PRO A 808 24.35 -5.85 17.93
C PRO A 808 22.96 -6.26 17.41
N MET A 809 22.08 -5.28 17.26
CA MET A 809 20.84 -5.42 16.50
C MET A 809 21.17 -5.81 15.06
N SER A 810 20.36 -6.71 14.47
CA SER A 810 20.59 -7.25 13.13
C SER A 810 21.92 -7.98 12.97
N ALA A 811 22.48 -8.56 14.05
CA ALA A 811 23.67 -9.41 14.01
C ALA A 811 23.57 -10.47 12.89
N GLY A 812 24.60 -10.53 12.04
CA GLY A 812 24.65 -11.47 10.91
C GLY A 812 23.81 -11.09 9.69
N GLU A 813 22.92 -10.10 9.79
CA GLU A 813 22.10 -9.64 8.68
C GLU A 813 22.88 -8.70 7.73
N THR A 814 22.35 -8.53 6.51
CA THR A 814 22.90 -7.57 5.53
C THR A 814 22.04 -6.31 5.52
N LEU A 815 22.68 -5.13 5.64
CA LEU A 815 22.03 -3.83 5.55
C LEU A 815 22.44 -3.12 4.26
N GLU A 816 21.49 -2.44 3.61
CA GLU A 816 21.67 -1.81 2.30
C GLU A 816 22.38 -0.46 2.33
N TRP A 817 22.27 0.25 3.46
CA TRP A 817 22.82 1.60 3.62
C TRP A 817 24.03 1.58 4.54
N GLN A 818 25.14 2.14 4.08
CA GLN A 818 26.37 2.28 4.85
C GLN A 818 26.67 3.77 5.08
N PRO A 819 26.66 4.26 6.34
CA PRO A 819 27.08 5.62 6.66
C PRO A 819 28.62 5.75 6.63
N SER A 820 29.08 6.91 6.21
CA SER A 820 30.50 7.29 6.18
C SER A 820 30.64 8.80 6.44
N SER A 821 31.69 9.20 7.14
CA SER A 821 32.04 10.61 7.31
C SER A 821 32.52 11.22 5.98
N ILE A 822 32.26 12.51 5.76
CA ILE A 822 32.70 13.26 4.58
C ILE A 822 33.96 14.05 4.89
#